data_AF-A0A925SMC5-F1
#
_entry.id   AF-A0A925SMC5-F1
#
_cell.length_a   1.000
_cell.length_b   1.000
_cell.length_c   1.000
_cell.angle_alpha   90.00
_cell.angle_beta   90.00
_cell.angle_gamma   90.00
#
_symmetry.space_group_name_H-M   'P 1'
#
loop_
_entity.id
_entity.type
_entity.pdbx_description
1 polymer ?
#
loop_
_entity_poly.entity_id
_entity_poly.type
_entity_poly.pdbx_seq_one_letter_code
_entity_poly.pdbx_strand_id
1 'polypeptide(L)'
;MSRSSSPISTNLQRGRGVTAVLGPTNTGKTHLAIERMLAHDVGIIGLPLRLLAREVYDKVVARVPAGQVALITGEEKIKPPSPRFYVCTVEAMPLELEADFVAIDEVQLAADGERGHVFTERLFHARGLNETLLLGAATMRDAIREILPGANLVSRPRLSQLTYAGDKKITRLPRRSAIVGFSANDVYAIAELVRRQRGGAAVVLGALSPRTRNAQVALYQNGDVDFLVATDAIGMGLNLDLDHVAFAGIRKFDGQNHRDLTPAELGQIAGRAGRHMNDGTFGVTGQVAPFEGDLVDRLENHSFDQVGVLQWRNRKLDFSSIERLKDSLREMPDHRRLSRARMVDDVIALENVSQEAGARDMTQGPAAVALLWEMCQIPDYRKISAASHAELVATLYRFVMSEEGKIPADWFAHQVSLADRTDGDLDTLSNRLAQIRTWTFVSHHAQWLDDPEHWQGRTRAIEDTLSDALHERLTQRFVDRRTSVLMRRLRDKEEIAAEIAPDGNILVENHYVGRLDGFRFTPDPSGEGIHGRATRHAAAKVLAGELSTRADALHGAPDAAIALKPNGRIVWAGSEIGRLERGETALKPRIQLLTDEHIAPSDRERLLKRLEAWLQAELHGKLKPLMALSEASDLSGLARGLAYQLTENLGVLRRGAASEQIKALDQAARAQLRTYGIRFGAFNIYIPALLKPAAADLLLLLWSLHSGRDHGLDAEALPARPQQGLTSVEAGTHILEPYWRVAGFHVAGSRAVRIDMLERLSDLIRARIAFRMAEGSATAPTGATGDGGFRVVPELMSVVGCSGEEFASILKALGFRRERRRLALAPAAQLEATPTGAVEAGQEPGSKEPQEEAFDEVWRPGKRKEARHDTRASHKPRREGQARAPRRERQRPLAHHAERERKNAAEHSPFAALEALRRSLATRQPEGS
;
A
#
# COMPACT_ATOMS: atom_id res chain seq x y z
N MET A 1 54.50 -50.53 41.97
CA MET A 1 55.03 -50.85 40.63
C MET A 1 53.98 -50.45 39.60
N SER A 2 54.11 -49.21 39.10
CA SER A 2 53.14 -48.54 38.23
C SER A 2 53.30 -48.99 36.79
N ARG A 3 52.22 -49.48 36.17
CA ARG A 3 52.14 -49.61 34.71
C ARG A 3 52.12 -48.20 34.12
N SER A 4 53.25 -47.80 33.54
CA SER A 4 53.35 -46.61 32.70
C SER A 4 52.47 -46.78 31.47
N SER A 5 51.44 -45.94 31.35
CA SER A 5 50.69 -45.78 30.12
C SER A 5 51.53 -44.97 29.13
N SER A 6 52.16 -45.64 28.18
CA SER A 6 52.85 -45.08 27.02
C SER A 6 51.98 -44.09 26.20
N PRO A 7 52.62 -43.20 25.40
CA PRO A 7 51.96 -42.17 24.58
C PRO A 7 51.06 -42.82 23.52
N ILE A 8 50.29 -42.01 22.79
CA ILE A 8 49.19 -42.35 21.85
C ILE A 8 49.64 -43.37 20.77
N SER A 9 49.89 -44.61 21.16
CA SER A 9 50.20 -45.72 20.27
C SER A 9 48.90 -46.39 19.84
N THR A 10 48.92 -46.77 18.57
CA THR A 10 47.96 -47.53 17.76
C THR A 10 47.18 -48.62 18.52
N ASN A 11 46.21 -48.22 19.33
CA ASN A 11 45.29 -49.15 19.97
C ASN A 11 44.18 -49.51 18.95
N LEU A 12 44.36 -50.65 18.25
CA LEU A 12 43.55 -51.14 17.13
C LEU A 12 42.05 -51.35 17.42
N GLN A 13 41.58 -51.12 18.66
CA GLN A 13 40.17 -51.27 19.07
C GLN A 13 39.59 -50.04 19.81
N ARG A 14 40.17 -48.84 19.64
CA ARG A 14 39.69 -47.61 20.32
C ARG A 14 38.22 -47.26 20.10
N GLY A 15 37.65 -47.67 18.97
CA GLY A 15 36.25 -47.43 18.61
C GLY A 15 35.29 -48.56 18.99
N ARG A 16 35.75 -49.65 19.61
CA ARG A 16 34.88 -50.78 19.97
C ARG A 16 33.77 -50.32 20.93
N GLY A 17 32.52 -50.63 20.61
CA GLY A 17 31.33 -50.19 21.37
C GLY A 17 30.83 -48.78 21.02
N VAL A 18 31.48 -48.09 20.08
CA VAL A 18 31.06 -46.78 19.58
C VAL A 18 30.32 -46.93 18.25
N THR A 19 29.13 -46.34 18.16
CA THR A 19 28.41 -46.21 16.89
C THR A 19 28.31 -44.74 16.50
N ALA A 20 28.87 -44.38 15.34
CA ALA A 20 28.73 -43.06 14.76
C ALA A 20 27.57 -43.04 13.76
N VAL A 21 26.52 -42.28 14.07
CA VAL A 21 25.37 -42.04 13.19
C VAL A 21 25.60 -40.73 12.45
N LEU A 22 25.94 -40.82 11.17
CA LEU A 22 26.38 -39.70 10.36
C LEU A 22 25.37 -39.38 9.25
N GLY A 23 25.10 -38.11 9.02
CA GLY A 23 24.19 -37.67 7.96
C GLY A 23 23.91 -36.17 8.02
N PRO A 24 23.25 -35.58 7.01
CA PRO A 24 22.91 -34.17 6.98
C PRO A 24 21.93 -33.77 8.11
N THR A 25 21.60 -32.48 8.21
CA THR A 25 20.53 -31.99 9.10
C THR A 25 19.18 -32.61 8.69
N ASN A 26 18.19 -32.60 9.61
CA ASN A 26 16.85 -33.18 9.38
C ASN A 26 16.84 -34.70 9.03
N THR A 27 17.60 -35.50 9.79
CA THR A 27 17.75 -36.96 9.61
C THR A 27 17.25 -37.80 10.79
N GLY A 28 16.70 -37.17 11.83
CA GLY A 28 16.19 -37.85 13.03
C GLY A 28 17.25 -38.42 13.99
N LYS A 29 18.53 -38.02 13.85
CA LYS A 29 19.65 -38.54 14.67
C LYS A 29 19.44 -38.29 16.17
N THR A 30 19.15 -37.06 16.57
CA THR A 30 18.94 -36.72 17.99
C THR A 30 17.71 -37.43 18.57
N HIS A 31 16.65 -37.61 17.76
CA HIS A 31 15.48 -38.38 18.18
C HIS A 31 15.83 -39.86 18.44
N LEU A 32 16.62 -40.48 17.56
CA LEU A 32 17.16 -41.82 17.78
C LEU A 32 17.99 -41.90 19.08
N ALA A 33 18.86 -40.92 19.34
CA ALA A 33 19.67 -40.91 20.56
C ALA A 33 18.80 -40.81 21.83
N ILE A 34 17.73 -40.01 21.80
CA ILE A 34 16.78 -39.93 22.93
C ILE A 34 16.06 -41.27 23.14
N GLU A 35 15.56 -41.90 22.08
CA GLU A 35 14.92 -43.23 22.19
C GLU A 35 15.86 -44.28 22.78
N ARG A 36 17.12 -44.29 22.31
CA ARG A 36 18.14 -45.22 22.82
C ARG A 36 18.45 -44.91 24.28
N MET A 37 18.69 -43.65 24.63
CA MET A 37 18.98 -43.21 25.99
C MET A 37 17.90 -43.66 26.98
N LEU A 38 16.62 -43.48 26.64
CA LEU A 38 15.50 -43.83 27.51
C LEU A 38 15.27 -45.34 27.64
N ALA A 39 15.90 -46.16 26.80
CA ALA A 39 15.90 -47.61 26.90
C ALA A 39 16.97 -48.17 27.85
N HIS A 40 17.83 -47.31 28.41
CA HIS A 40 18.88 -47.67 29.37
C HIS A 40 18.58 -47.12 30.77
N ASP A 41 19.30 -47.64 31.78
CA ASP A 41 19.03 -47.28 33.17
C ASP A 41 19.61 -45.91 33.57
N VAL A 42 20.84 -45.64 33.16
CA VAL A 42 21.49 -44.33 33.31
C VAL A 42 21.99 -43.85 31.94
N GLY A 43 21.60 -42.63 31.57
CA GLY A 43 21.93 -42.07 30.25
C GLY A 43 22.44 -40.64 30.31
N ILE A 44 23.47 -40.34 29.52
CA ILE A 44 24.02 -38.98 29.36
C ILE A 44 23.96 -38.58 27.89
N ILE A 45 23.48 -37.38 27.60
CA ILE A 45 23.54 -36.77 26.27
C ILE A 45 24.19 -35.39 26.33
N GLY A 46 25.28 -35.23 25.58
CA GLY A 46 26.00 -33.98 25.38
C GLY A 46 25.54 -33.27 24.11
N LEU A 47 25.09 -32.03 24.26
CA LEU A 47 24.54 -31.20 23.18
C LEU A 47 25.39 -29.95 22.99
N PRO A 48 25.52 -29.43 21.77
CA PRO A 48 26.49 -28.36 21.49
C PRO A 48 26.03 -26.98 21.96
N LEU A 49 24.76 -26.82 22.30
CA LEU A 49 24.17 -25.53 22.65
C LEU A 49 23.23 -25.69 23.84
N ARG A 50 23.23 -24.68 24.73
CA ARG A 50 22.32 -24.59 25.88
C ARG A 50 20.85 -24.72 25.47
N LEU A 51 20.47 -24.13 24.35
CA LEU A 51 19.09 -24.23 23.82
C LEU A 51 18.71 -25.66 23.43
N LEU A 52 19.62 -26.41 22.82
CA LEU A 52 19.39 -27.81 22.50
C LEU A 52 19.32 -28.66 23.77
N ALA A 53 20.20 -28.41 24.74
CA ALA A 53 20.14 -29.05 26.05
C ALA A 53 18.78 -28.83 26.71
N ARG A 54 18.27 -27.59 26.68
CA ARG A 54 16.94 -27.28 27.21
C ARG A 54 15.81 -27.97 26.43
N GLU A 55 15.85 -27.91 25.10
CA GLU A 55 14.83 -28.55 24.24
C GLU A 55 14.78 -30.07 24.48
N VAL A 56 15.93 -30.73 24.56
CA VAL A 56 16.01 -32.17 24.84
C VAL A 56 15.55 -32.48 26.27
N TYR A 57 15.92 -31.65 27.24
CA TYR A 57 15.44 -31.78 28.63
C TYR A 57 13.91 -31.75 28.68
N ASP A 58 13.28 -30.74 28.08
CA ASP A 58 11.82 -30.61 28.09
C ASP A 58 11.14 -31.81 27.37
N LYS A 59 11.71 -32.31 26.27
CA LYS A 59 11.23 -33.53 25.58
C LYS A 59 11.35 -34.80 26.42
N VAL A 60 12.42 -34.92 27.21
CA VAL A 60 12.66 -36.07 28.08
C VAL A 60 11.72 -36.00 29.29
N VAL A 61 11.57 -34.83 29.92
CA VAL A 61 10.63 -34.59 31.03
C VAL A 61 9.17 -34.83 30.62
N ALA A 62 8.82 -34.63 29.35
CA ALA A 62 7.50 -34.99 28.83
C ALA A 62 7.24 -36.51 28.78
N ARG A 63 8.27 -37.34 28.91
CA ARG A 63 8.20 -38.82 28.80
C ARG A 63 8.55 -39.55 30.08
N VAL A 64 9.37 -38.95 30.94
CA VAL A 64 9.80 -39.50 32.24
C VAL A 64 9.65 -38.45 33.34
N PRO A 65 9.43 -38.86 34.61
CA PRO A 65 9.22 -37.92 35.70
C PRO A 65 10.36 -36.90 35.82
N ALA A 66 10.04 -35.63 36.01
CA ALA A 66 11.02 -34.55 36.10
C ALA A 66 12.11 -34.81 37.16
N GLY A 67 11.76 -35.48 38.27
CA GLY A 67 12.71 -35.88 39.31
C GLY A 67 13.78 -36.89 38.87
N GLN A 68 13.67 -37.47 37.67
CA GLN A 68 14.65 -38.39 37.10
C GLN A 68 15.55 -37.75 36.02
N VAL A 69 15.38 -36.46 35.73
CA VAL A 69 16.07 -35.79 34.62
C VAL A 69 16.87 -34.61 35.16
N ALA A 70 18.15 -34.57 34.85
CA ALA A 70 19.01 -33.43 35.14
C ALA A 70 19.26 -32.60 33.87
N LEU A 71 19.28 -31.28 34.02
CA LEU A 71 19.80 -30.33 33.04
C LEU A 71 21.10 -29.73 33.58
N ILE A 72 22.21 -29.90 32.87
CA ILE A 72 23.51 -29.37 33.30
C ILE A 72 24.14 -28.57 32.17
N THR A 73 24.20 -27.25 32.34
CA THR A 73 24.90 -26.32 31.45
C THR A 73 25.87 -25.45 32.27
N GLY A 74 26.68 -24.60 31.62
CA GLY A 74 27.60 -23.71 32.32
C GLY A 74 26.89 -22.69 33.23
N GLU A 75 25.73 -22.21 32.80
CA GLU A 75 24.98 -21.13 33.47
C GLU A 75 23.67 -21.59 34.13
N GLU A 76 23.34 -22.90 34.08
CA GLU A 76 22.10 -23.42 34.65
C GLU A 76 22.26 -24.89 35.03
N LYS A 77 21.87 -25.23 36.26
CA LYS A 77 21.95 -26.59 36.78
C LYS A 77 20.66 -26.96 37.49
N ILE A 78 19.90 -27.89 36.90
CA ILE A 78 18.74 -28.54 37.51
C ILE A 78 19.17 -29.97 37.78
N LYS A 79 19.43 -30.30 39.05
CA LYS A 79 19.88 -31.64 39.44
C LYS A 79 19.00 -32.16 40.59
N PRO A 80 17.98 -32.99 40.28
CA PRO A 80 17.23 -33.70 41.30
C PRO A 80 18.14 -34.60 42.17
N PRO A 81 17.67 -35.06 43.35
CA PRO A 81 18.46 -35.91 44.25
C PRO A 81 18.94 -37.24 43.62
N SER A 82 18.16 -37.81 42.69
CA SER A 82 18.46 -39.11 42.07
C SER A 82 18.10 -39.12 40.57
N PRO A 83 18.82 -38.35 39.73
CA PRO A 83 18.55 -38.31 38.30
C PRO A 83 19.10 -39.57 37.62
N ARG A 84 18.35 -40.11 36.66
CA ARG A 84 18.76 -41.21 35.77
C ARG A 84 19.28 -40.69 34.43
N PHE A 85 18.71 -39.58 33.95
CA PHE A 85 19.02 -39.03 32.64
C PHE A 85 19.65 -37.65 32.78
N TYR A 86 20.81 -37.47 32.15
CA TYR A 86 21.60 -36.24 32.21
C TYR A 86 21.63 -35.60 30.84
N VAL A 87 20.91 -34.49 30.70
CA VAL A 87 20.91 -33.67 29.50
C VAL A 87 21.83 -32.49 29.74
N CYS A 88 22.88 -32.36 28.93
CA CYS A 88 23.94 -31.41 29.22
C CYS A 88 24.52 -30.76 27.97
N THR A 89 25.19 -29.62 28.16
CA THR A 89 26.12 -29.15 27.14
C THR A 89 27.36 -30.05 27.11
N VAL A 90 28.00 -30.20 25.95
CA VAL A 90 29.19 -31.05 25.78
C VAL A 90 30.32 -30.67 26.76
N GLU A 91 30.45 -29.37 27.07
CA GLU A 91 31.39 -28.84 28.06
C GLU A 91 31.09 -29.34 29.47
N ALA A 92 29.81 -29.38 29.85
CA ALA A 92 29.33 -29.65 31.20
C ALA A 92 28.94 -31.12 31.44
N MET A 93 29.30 -32.03 30.52
CA MET A 93 29.06 -33.46 30.66
C MET A 93 29.73 -33.99 31.95
N PRO A 94 29.00 -34.71 32.83
CA PRO A 94 29.59 -35.30 34.03
C PRO A 94 30.36 -36.58 33.67
N LEU A 95 31.63 -36.42 33.27
CA LEU A 95 32.46 -37.54 32.79
C LEU A 95 32.88 -38.53 33.89
N GLU A 96 32.72 -38.17 35.16
CA GLU A 96 33.00 -39.05 36.31
C GLU A 96 31.82 -40.00 36.62
N LEU A 97 30.65 -39.75 36.03
CA LEU A 97 29.47 -40.58 36.21
C LEU A 97 29.55 -41.78 35.26
N GLU A 98 29.51 -42.99 35.81
CA GLU A 98 29.30 -44.20 35.02
C GLU A 98 27.85 -44.25 34.53
N ALA A 99 27.67 -44.34 33.21
CA ALA A 99 26.35 -44.40 32.56
C ALA A 99 26.31 -45.54 31.55
N ASP A 100 25.18 -46.23 31.44
CA ASP A 100 24.97 -47.29 30.45
C ASP A 100 25.04 -46.76 29.03
N PHE A 101 24.50 -45.54 28.84
CA PHE A 101 24.39 -44.88 27.55
C PHE A 101 25.04 -43.50 27.57
N VAL A 102 25.86 -43.22 26.54
CA VAL A 102 26.41 -41.89 26.29
C VAL A 102 26.17 -41.49 24.84
N ALA A 103 25.65 -40.29 24.61
CA ALA A 103 25.56 -39.68 23.29
C ALA A 103 26.26 -38.31 23.22
N ILE A 104 26.94 -38.03 22.12
CA ILE A 104 27.50 -36.71 21.80
C ILE A 104 26.91 -36.26 20.47
N ASP A 105 26.24 -35.11 20.46
CA ASP A 105 25.67 -34.52 19.25
C ASP A 105 26.62 -33.53 18.57
N GLU A 106 26.44 -33.35 17.26
CA GLU A 106 27.22 -32.47 16.38
C GLU A 106 28.76 -32.65 16.47
N VAL A 107 29.24 -33.90 16.43
CA VAL A 107 30.68 -34.22 16.59
C VAL A 107 31.61 -33.58 15.57
N GLN A 108 31.10 -33.05 14.45
CA GLN A 108 31.89 -32.26 13.52
C GLN A 108 32.41 -30.94 14.12
N LEU A 109 31.81 -30.46 15.21
CA LEU A 109 32.33 -29.33 15.97
C LEU A 109 33.71 -29.61 16.59
N ALA A 110 34.18 -30.87 16.61
CA ALA A 110 35.58 -31.17 16.92
C ALA A 110 36.59 -30.45 16.02
N ALA A 111 36.19 -30.01 14.82
CA ALA A 111 37.02 -29.19 13.93
C ALA A 111 36.98 -27.68 14.22
N ASP A 112 36.06 -27.23 15.10
CA ASP A 112 35.89 -25.82 15.43
C ASP A 112 37.13 -25.25 16.15
N GLY A 113 37.60 -24.10 15.70
CA GLY A 113 38.86 -23.50 16.16
C GLY A 113 38.83 -23.03 17.62
N GLU A 114 37.67 -22.77 18.18
CA GLU A 114 37.51 -22.20 19.52
C GLU A 114 37.24 -23.29 20.56
N ARG A 115 36.17 -24.06 20.35
CA ARG A 115 35.69 -25.07 21.32
C ARG A 115 35.83 -26.52 20.86
N GLY A 116 36.38 -26.76 19.66
CA GLY A 116 36.48 -28.11 19.11
C GLY A 116 37.33 -29.06 19.95
N HIS A 117 38.27 -28.54 20.73
CA HIS A 117 39.08 -29.34 21.65
C HIS A 117 38.26 -30.07 22.72
N VAL A 118 37.15 -29.48 23.16
CA VAL A 118 36.20 -30.12 24.10
C VAL A 118 35.52 -31.31 23.42
N PHE A 119 35.03 -31.13 22.19
CA PHE A 119 34.38 -32.20 21.43
C PHE A 119 35.33 -33.34 21.10
N THR A 120 36.57 -33.03 20.71
CA THR A 120 37.62 -34.02 20.46
C THR A 120 37.92 -34.82 21.71
N GLU A 121 38.02 -34.17 22.87
CA GLU A 121 38.21 -34.86 24.15
C GLU A 121 37.04 -35.81 24.44
N ARG A 122 35.78 -35.36 24.27
CA ARG A 122 34.60 -36.17 24.55
C ARG A 122 34.51 -37.36 23.58
N LEU A 123 34.87 -37.14 22.31
CA LEU A 123 34.94 -38.17 21.28
C LEU A 123 35.92 -39.31 21.68
N PHE A 124 37.02 -38.99 22.35
CA PHE A 124 37.99 -40.00 22.81
C PHE A 124 37.59 -40.67 24.13
N HIS A 125 36.97 -39.94 25.06
CA HIS A 125 36.93 -40.34 26.46
C HIS A 125 35.54 -40.53 27.04
N ALA A 126 34.50 -39.92 26.49
CA ALA A 126 33.14 -40.16 26.97
C ALA A 126 32.64 -41.51 26.43
N ARG A 127 32.41 -42.48 27.33
CA ARG A 127 32.00 -43.84 26.97
C ARG A 127 30.87 -44.29 27.89
N GLY A 128 29.81 -44.83 27.28
CA GLY A 128 28.80 -45.60 28.00
C GLY A 128 29.29 -47.02 28.25
N LEU A 129 28.83 -47.62 29.34
CA LEU A 129 29.15 -49.01 29.70
C LEU A 129 28.62 -50.00 28.64
N ASN A 130 27.41 -49.73 28.11
CA ASN A 130 26.74 -50.59 27.15
C ASN A 130 26.74 -49.99 25.73
N GLU A 131 26.49 -48.69 25.60
CA GLU A 131 26.33 -48.04 24.30
C GLU A 131 26.89 -46.62 24.27
N THR A 132 27.67 -46.31 23.22
CA THR A 132 28.14 -44.96 22.93
C THR A 132 27.70 -44.53 21.53
N LEU A 133 26.98 -43.41 21.41
CA LEU A 133 26.54 -42.83 20.14
C LEU A 133 27.24 -41.51 19.83
N LEU A 134 27.84 -41.41 18.65
CA LEU A 134 28.37 -40.17 18.09
C LEU A 134 27.44 -39.71 16.97
N LEU A 135 26.81 -38.55 17.11
CA LEU A 135 25.90 -38.01 16.10
C LEU A 135 26.58 -36.83 15.40
N GLY A 136 26.51 -36.76 14.07
CA GLY A 136 27.06 -35.61 13.35
C GLY A 136 26.93 -35.67 11.84
N ALA A 137 27.67 -34.80 11.16
CA ALA A 137 27.69 -34.67 9.71
C ALA A 137 28.40 -35.84 9.02
N ALA A 138 28.02 -36.13 7.76
CA ALA A 138 28.66 -37.16 6.93
C ALA A 138 30.15 -36.89 6.65
N THR A 139 30.58 -35.63 6.75
CA THR A 139 31.97 -35.17 6.58
C THR A 139 32.91 -35.65 7.68
N MET A 140 32.40 -36.20 8.79
CA MET A 140 33.20 -36.78 9.86
C MET A 140 33.56 -38.25 9.64
N ARG A 141 33.06 -38.87 8.57
CA ARG A 141 33.19 -40.31 8.34
C ARG A 141 34.66 -40.77 8.35
N ASP A 142 35.50 -40.09 7.58
CA ASP A 142 36.91 -40.50 7.44
C ASP A 142 37.72 -40.14 8.68
N ALA A 143 37.46 -38.98 9.30
CA ALA A 143 38.08 -38.58 10.55
C ALA A 143 37.79 -39.60 11.68
N ILE A 144 36.53 -40.02 11.85
CA ILE A 144 36.15 -41.02 12.86
C ILE A 144 36.77 -42.38 12.53
N ARG A 145 36.77 -42.81 11.26
CA ARG A 145 37.37 -44.10 10.86
C ARG A 145 38.85 -44.17 11.22
N GLU A 146 39.59 -43.08 11.04
CA GLU A 146 41.02 -43.03 11.34
C GLU A 146 41.30 -42.87 12.84
N ILE A 147 40.55 -42.01 13.52
CA ILE A 147 40.81 -41.65 14.92
C ILE A 147 40.25 -42.70 15.90
N LEU A 148 39.13 -43.33 15.56
CA LEU A 148 38.45 -44.37 16.33
C LEU A 148 38.33 -45.67 15.50
N PRO A 149 39.45 -46.36 15.22
CA PRO A 149 39.42 -47.63 14.50
C PRO A 149 38.54 -48.64 15.27
N GLY A 150 37.61 -49.27 14.55
CA GLY A 150 36.64 -50.22 15.11
C GLY A 150 35.26 -49.63 15.46
N ALA A 151 35.04 -48.32 15.29
CA ALA A 151 33.71 -47.72 15.45
C ALA A 151 32.76 -48.16 14.32
N ASN A 152 31.50 -48.43 14.67
CA ASN A 152 30.45 -48.74 13.70
C ASN A 152 29.92 -47.46 13.04
N LEU A 153 29.99 -47.36 11.72
CA LEU A 153 29.59 -46.15 10.98
C LEU A 153 28.25 -46.36 10.28
N VAL A 154 27.21 -45.66 10.74
CA VAL A 154 25.86 -45.72 10.17
C VAL A 154 25.57 -44.42 9.42
N SER A 155 25.11 -44.52 8.17
CA SER A 155 24.69 -43.37 7.37
C SER A 155 23.18 -43.18 7.43
N ARG A 156 22.68 -41.95 7.51
CA ARG A 156 21.25 -41.64 7.36
C ARG A 156 21.02 -40.58 6.27
N PRO A 157 20.19 -40.86 5.24
CA PRO A 157 19.83 -39.87 4.24
C PRO A 157 18.86 -38.83 4.80
N ARG A 158 18.83 -37.64 4.20
CA ARG A 158 17.86 -36.58 4.52
C ARG A 158 16.43 -37.05 4.21
N LEU A 159 15.46 -36.61 5.01
CA LEU A 159 14.04 -36.99 4.88
C LEU A 159 13.27 -36.20 3.80
N SER A 160 13.77 -35.02 3.41
CA SER A 160 13.13 -34.12 2.43
C SER A 160 14.14 -33.60 1.39
N GLN A 161 13.63 -33.08 0.26
CA GLN A 161 14.46 -32.44 -0.76
C GLN A 161 14.72 -30.98 -0.44
N LEU A 162 15.86 -30.47 -0.90
CA LEU A 162 16.26 -29.07 -0.81
C LEU A 162 16.59 -28.58 -2.20
N THR A 163 15.91 -27.52 -2.65
CA THR A 163 16.04 -27.03 -4.03
C THR A 163 16.42 -25.55 -4.08
N TYR A 164 17.27 -25.18 -5.03
CA TYR A 164 17.69 -23.81 -5.26
C TYR A 164 16.62 -23.01 -6.02
N ALA A 165 16.25 -21.86 -5.47
CA ALA A 165 15.19 -20.99 -5.96
C ALA A 165 15.71 -19.70 -6.63
N GLY A 166 17.03 -19.59 -6.85
CA GLY A 166 17.67 -18.43 -7.48
C GLY A 166 17.77 -17.19 -6.59
N ASP A 167 18.02 -16.04 -7.22
CA ASP A 167 17.98 -14.74 -6.55
C ASP A 167 16.56 -14.18 -6.50
N LYS A 168 16.16 -13.69 -5.32
CA LYS A 168 14.88 -13.02 -5.12
C LYS A 168 15.07 -11.78 -4.28
N LYS A 169 14.48 -10.66 -4.72
CA LYS A 169 14.35 -9.47 -3.86
C LYS A 169 13.52 -9.81 -2.61
N ILE A 170 13.77 -9.11 -1.50
CA ILE A 170 13.04 -9.30 -0.22
C ILE A 170 11.51 -9.20 -0.41
N THR A 171 11.04 -8.32 -1.30
CA THR A 171 9.62 -8.16 -1.67
C THR A 171 9.01 -9.34 -2.44
N ARG A 172 9.83 -10.31 -2.87
CA ARG A 172 9.41 -11.52 -3.61
C ARG A 172 9.74 -12.82 -2.88
N LEU A 173 10.40 -12.75 -1.72
CA LEU A 173 10.61 -13.93 -0.89
C LEU A 173 9.27 -14.53 -0.46
N PRO A 174 9.13 -15.88 -0.44
CA PRO A 174 7.91 -16.53 0.02
C PRO A 174 7.69 -16.25 1.52
N ARG A 175 6.46 -16.45 1.99
CA ARG A 175 6.17 -16.43 3.43
C ARG A 175 6.97 -17.54 4.12
N ARG A 176 7.15 -17.42 5.43
CA ARG A 176 7.98 -18.34 6.23
C ARG A 176 9.43 -18.44 5.75
N SER A 177 9.98 -17.34 5.23
CA SER A 177 11.40 -17.27 4.88
C SER A 177 12.27 -16.86 6.06
N ALA A 178 13.44 -17.49 6.20
CA ALA A 178 14.54 -16.97 7.00
C ALA A 178 15.54 -16.22 6.11
N ILE A 179 15.92 -15.00 6.47
CA ILE A 179 16.92 -14.20 5.78
C ILE A 179 18.19 -14.15 6.64
N VAL A 180 19.30 -14.60 6.09
CA VAL A 180 20.54 -14.82 6.84
C VAL A 180 21.59 -13.79 6.50
N GLY A 181 22.00 -13.02 7.51
CA GLY A 181 23.16 -12.11 7.48
C GLY A 181 24.26 -12.57 8.44
N PHE A 182 25.42 -11.94 8.42
CA PHE A 182 26.58 -12.38 9.23
C PHE A 182 27.12 -11.30 10.17
N SER A 183 26.43 -10.17 10.28
CA SER A 183 26.68 -9.14 11.29
C SER A 183 25.37 -8.68 11.93
N ALA A 184 25.43 -8.23 13.20
CA ALA A 184 24.24 -7.70 13.89
C ALA A 184 23.65 -6.49 13.14
N ASN A 185 24.51 -5.62 12.60
CA ASN A 185 24.11 -4.46 11.81
C ASN A 185 23.33 -4.87 10.56
N ASP A 186 23.80 -5.88 9.81
CA ASP A 186 23.10 -6.37 8.63
C ASP A 186 21.74 -6.96 9.00
N VAL A 187 21.69 -7.76 10.07
CA VAL A 187 20.42 -8.34 10.54
C VAL A 187 19.44 -7.24 10.92
N TYR A 188 19.85 -6.21 11.65
CA TYR A 188 18.96 -5.10 12.00
C TYR A 188 18.52 -4.28 10.78
N ALA A 189 19.43 -4.03 9.83
CA ALA A 189 19.10 -3.32 8.60
C ALA A 189 18.10 -4.09 7.74
N ILE A 190 18.30 -5.41 7.59
CA ILE A 190 17.39 -6.28 6.84
C ILE A 190 16.04 -6.41 7.58
N ALA A 191 16.04 -6.56 8.91
CA ALA A 191 14.81 -6.62 9.69
C ALA A 191 13.98 -5.34 9.57
N GLU A 192 14.61 -4.16 9.58
CA GLU A 192 13.93 -2.88 9.35
C GLU A 192 13.37 -2.79 7.92
N LEU A 193 14.11 -3.26 6.92
CA LEU A 193 13.65 -3.33 5.54
C LEU A 193 12.44 -4.27 5.38
N VAL A 194 12.48 -5.44 6.01
CA VAL A 194 11.38 -6.41 6.02
C VAL A 194 10.18 -5.82 6.77
N ARG A 195 10.37 -5.17 7.91
CA ARG A 195 9.28 -4.48 8.62
C ARG A 195 8.57 -3.48 7.70
N ARG A 196 9.31 -2.62 7.02
CA ARG A 196 8.75 -1.61 6.10
C ARG A 196 8.01 -2.21 4.90
N GLN A 197 8.48 -3.34 4.39
CA GLN A 197 7.96 -3.92 3.14
C GLN A 197 6.99 -5.09 3.33
N ARG A 198 6.99 -5.73 4.50
CA ARG A 198 6.29 -7.00 4.79
C ARG A 198 5.57 -7.03 6.14
N GLY A 199 5.61 -5.95 6.93
CA GLY A 199 4.87 -5.83 8.19
C GLY A 199 5.66 -6.15 9.45
N GLY A 200 6.64 -7.05 9.38
CA GLY A 200 7.51 -7.34 10.52
C GLY A 200 8.40 -8.54 10.32
N ALA A 201 9.44 -8.64 11.16
CA ALA A 201 10.31 -9.79 11.23
C ALA A 201 10.72 -10.11 12.67
N ALA A 202 10.84 -11.39 12.97
CA ALA A 202 11.53 -11.86 14.17
C ALA A 202 13.04 -11.76 13.95
N VAL A 203 13.80 -11.43 14.99
CA VAL A 203 15.26 -11.26 14.91
C VAL A 203 15.96 -12.28 15.79
N VAL A 204 16.89 -13.06 15.21
CA VAL A 204 17.68 -14.06 15.94
C VAL A 204 19.17 -13.85 15.71
N LEU A 205 19.88 -13.41 16.74
CA LEU A 205 21.34 -13.26 16.74
C LEU A 205 21.98 -14.28 17.70
N GLY A 206 23.22 -14.67 17.42
CA GLY A 206 23.99 -15.58 18.29
C GLY A 206 24.20 -15.06 19.71
N ALA A 207 24.30 -13.73 19.89
CA ALA A 207 24.51 -13.10 21.20
C ALA A 207 23.24 -13.07 22.10
N LEU A 208 22.04 -13.21 21.52
CA LEU A 208 20.79 -13.17 22.28
C LEU A 208 20.74 -14.28 23.31
N SER A 209 20.15 -14.01 24.48
CA SER A 209 19.90 -15.05 25.48
C SER A 209 18.97 -16.13 24.95
N PRO A 210 19.05 -17.35 25.51
CA PRO A 210 18.08 -18.41 25.22
C PRO A 210 16.64 -17.91 25.33
N ARG A 211 16.35 -17.11 26.36
CA ARG A 211 15.03 -16.53 26.63
C ARG A 211 14.57 -15.59 25.53
N THR A 212 15.36 -14.55 25.19
CA THR A 212 15.03 -13.60 24.11
C THR A 212 14.91 -14.32 22.77
N ARG A 213 15.80 -15.27 22.50
CA ARG A 213 15.82 -16.05 21.25
C ARG A 213 14.55 -16.89 21.10
N ASN A 214 14.15 -17.62 22.14
CA ASN A 214 12.91 -18.40 22.13
C ASN A 214 11.68 -17.52 21.99
N ALA A 215 11.65 -16.37 22.65
CA ALA A 215 10.55 -15.42 22.51
C ALA A 215 10.43 -14.85 21.08
N GLN A 216 11.55 -14.55 20.42
CA GLN A 216 11.57 -14.13 19.01
C GLN A 216 11.15 -15.27 18.06
N VAL A 217 11.59 -16.50 18.33
CA VAL A 217 11.17 -17.67 17.56
C VAL A 217 9.68 -17.96 17.75
N ALA A 218 9.14 -17.77 18.95
CA ALA A 218 7.72 -17.94 19.24
C ALA A 218 6.86 -16.96 18.41
N LEU A 219 7.28 -15.69 18.27
CA LEU A 219 6.59 -14.72 17.40
C LEU A 219 6.49 -15.23 15.95
N TYR A 220 7.56 -15.82 15.44
CA TYR A 220 7.58 -16.38 14.09
C TYR A 220 6.72 -17.66 13.99
N GLN A 221 6.86 -18.58 14.94
CA GLN A 221 6.14 -19.86 14.92
C GLN A 221 4.63 -19.71 15.11
N ASN A 222 4.21 -18.78 15.98
CA ASN A 222 2.81 -18.41 16.20
C ASN A 222 2.21 -17.66 15.00
N GLY A 223 3.03 -17.25 14.03
CA GLY A 223 2.59 -16.50 12.86
C GLY A 223 2.34 -15.02 13.13
N ASP A 224 2.81 -14.47 14.25
CA ASP A 224 2.80 -13.02 14.49
C ASP A 224 3.70 -12.30 13.46
N VAL A 225 4.71 -12.98 12.92
CA VAL A 225 5.53 -12.53 11.79
C VAL A 225 5.81 -13.68 10.82
N ASP A 226 5.81 -13.40 9.52
CA ASP A 226 6.08 -14.39 8.46
C ASP A 226 7.56 -14.54 8.11
N PHE A 227 8.40 -13.64 8.60
CA PHE A 227 9.82 -13.57 8.25
C PHE A 227 10.68 -13.63 9.51
N LEU A 228 11.79 -14.35 9.40
CA LEU A 228 12.84 -14.42 10.40
C LEU A 228 14.10 -13.81 9.80
N VAL A 229 14.75 -12.86 10.46
CA VAL A 229 16.08 -12.38 10.05
C VAL A 229 17.07 -12.82 11.11
N ALA A 230 18.14 -13.49 10.69
CA ALA A 230 19.04 -14.11 11.64
C ALA A 230 20.50 -14.16 11.20
N THR A 231 21.38 -14.48 12.14
CA THR A 231 22.74 -14.93 11.81
C THR A 231 22.81 -16.44 11.61
N ASP A 232 24.01 -16.94 11.32
CA ASP A 232 24.35 -18.38 11.30
C ASP A 232 23.95 -19.15 12.57
N ALA A 233 23.60 -18.45 13.66
CA ALA A 233 23.02 -19.02 14.87
C ALA A 233 21.76 -19.87 14.63
N ILE A 234 21.02 -19.69 13.52
CA ILE A 234 19.89 -20.58 13.17
C ILE A 234 20.35 -21.92 12.61
N GLY A 235 21.60 -21.99 12.13
CA GLY A 235 22.22 -23.20 11.60
C GLY A 235 22.34 -24.30 12.65
N MET A 236 22.19 -23.97 13.95
CA MET A 236 22.25 -24.91 15.08
C MET A 236 21.25 -24.54 16.17
N GLY A 237 20.50 -25.53 16.66
CA GLY A 237 19.86 -25.42 17.98
C GLY A 237 18.60 -24.58 18.14
N LEU A 238 17.83 -24.40 17.07
CA LEU A 238 16.46 -23.92 17.14
C LEU A 238 15.50 -24.79 16.34
N ASN A 239 14.31 -25.01 16.91
CA ASN A 239 13.24 -25.73 16.25
C ASN A 239 12.39 -24.76 15.36
N LEU A 240 12.87 -24.46 14.15
CA LEU A 240 12.26 -23.50 13.21
C LEU A 240 11.61 -24.15 11.99
N ASP A 241 10.30 -24.00 11.81
CA ASP A 241 9.58 -24.46 10.62
C ASP A 241 9.72 -23.43 9.49
N LEU A 242 10.83 -23.53 8.76
CA LEU A 242 11.19 -22.68 7.63
C LEU A 242 10.90 -23.38 6.30
N ASP A 243 10.24 -22.69 5.38
CA ASP A 243 10.01 -23.18 4.01
C ASP A 243 11.13 -22.73 3.06
N HIS A 244 11.75 -21.59 3.37
CA HIS A 244 12.76 -20.97 2.54
C HIS A 244 13.88 -20.34 3.37
N VAL A 245 15.12 -20.47 2.90
CA VAL A 245 16.29 -19.78 3.43
C VAL A 245 16.90 -18.87 2.35
N ALA A 246 17.01 -17.59 2.62
CA ALA A 246 17.59 -16.60 1.73
C ALA A 246 18.89 -16.04 2.32
N PHE A 247 20.02 -16.22 1.63
CA PHE A 247 21.29 -15.64 2.03
C PHE A 247 21.38 -14.18 1.60
N ALA A 248 21.52 -13.27 2.56
CA ALA A 248 21.76 -11.83 2.34
C ALA A 248 23.25 -11.45 2.45
N GLY A 249 24.09 -12.40 2.89
CA GLY A 249 25.56 -12.34 2.81
C GLY A 249 26.12 -13.75 2.67
N ILE A 250 27.40 -13.87 2.30
CA ILE A 250 28.14 -15.15 2.27
C ILE A 250 29.52 -15.06 2.91
N ARG A 251 29.83 -13.90 3.52
CA ARG A 251 31.10 -13.64 4.18
C ARG A 251 30.87 -13.46 5.67
N LYS A 252 31.71 -14.09 6.48
CA LYS A 252 31.67 -13.94 7.94
C LYS A 252 33.05 -13.57 8.49
N PHE A 253 33.03 -12.93 9.65
CA PHE A 253 34.23 -12.74 10.46
C PHE A 253 34.44 -13.98 11.33
N ASP A 254 35.60 -14.62 11.24
CA ASP A 254 35.94 -15.83 12.01
C ASP A 254 36.82 -15.56 13.23
N GLY A 255 36.85 -14.30 13.69
CA GLY A 255 37.73 -13.83 14.77
C GLY A 255 39.03 -13.21 14.27
N GLN A 256 39.45 -13.49 13.03
CA GLN A 256 40.66 -12.92 12.45
C GLN A 256 40.38 -12.17 11.15
N ASN A 257 39.68 -12.81 10.20
CA ASN A 257 39.48 -12.27 8.86
C ASN A 257 38.04 -12.42 8.39
N HIS A 258 37.64 -11.56 7.44
CA HIS A 258 36.37 -11.71 6.73
C HIS A 258 36.54 -12.66 5.53
N ARG A 259 36.15 -13.93 5.71
CA ARG A 259 36.23 -14.98 4.68
C ARG A 259 34.85 -15.40 4.17
N ASP A 260 34.82 -16.02 2.99
CA ASP A 260 33.63 -16.70 2.50
C ASP A 260 33.30 -17.92 3.36
N LEU A 261 32.00 -18.24 3.42
CA LEU A 261 31.50 -19.46 4.05
C LEU A 261 31.87 -20.67 3.20
N THR A 262 32.23 -21.75 3.88
CA THR A 262 32.42 -23.04 3.25
C THR A 262 31.07 -23.62 2.78
N PRO A 263 31.06 -24.49 1.76
CA PRO A 263 29.85 -25.19 1.33
C PRO A 263 29.14 -25.94 2.46
N ALA A 264 29.89 -26.49 3.43
CA ALA A 264 29.33 -27.16 4.59
C ALA A 264 28.59 -26.19 5.53
N GLU A 265 29.14 -24.99 5.78
CA GLU A 265 28.49 -23.94 6.59
C GLU A 265 27.20 -23.45 5.90
N LEU A 266 27.26 -23.21 4.58
CA LEU A 266 26.07 -22.86 3.79
C LEU A 266 25.01 -23.97 3.83
N GLY A 267 25.44 -25.24 3.69
CA GLY A 267 24.56 -26.41 3.74
C GLY A 267 23.88 -26.59 5.09
N GLN A 268 24.58 -26.30 6.18
CA GLN A 268 24.02 -26.35 7.53
C GLN A 268 22.90 -25.32 7.74
N ILE A 269 23.05 -24.12 7.17
CA ILE A 269 22.06 -23.05 7.23
C ILE A 269 20.90 -23.34 6.25
N ALA A 270 21.19 -23.64 4.99
CA ALA A 270 20.19 -23.95 3.96
C ALA A 270 19.36 -25.20 4.31
N GLY A 271 20.00 -26.18 4.95
CA GLY A 271 19.35 -27.41 5.45
C GLY A 271 18.34 -27.17 6.58
N ARG A 272 18.16 -25.93 7.05
CA ARG A 272 17.07 -25.56 7.96
C ARG A 272 15.73 -25.34 7.23
N ALA A 273 15.76 -25.10 5.91
CA ALA A 273 14.57 -25.06 5.07
C ALA A 273 14.06 -26.48 4.79
N GLY A 274 12.75 -26.69 4.93
CA GLY A 274 12.12 -28.00 4.75
C GLY A 274 12.34 -28.90 5.96
N ARG A 275 11.26 -29.52 6.45
CA ARG A 275 11.28 -30.34 7.67
C ARG A 275 10.40 -31.57 7.56
N HIS A 276 10.82 -32.64 8.24
CA HIS A 276 10.21 -33.95 8.10
C HIS A 276 10.07 -34.34 6.62
N MET A 277 8.84 -34.48 6.13
CA MET A 277 8.53 -34.82 4.73
C MET A 277 8.31 -33.59 3.84
N ASN A 278 8.39 -32.37 4.38
CA ASN A 278 8.20 -31.14 3.62
C ASN A 278 9.52 -30.70 2.98
N ASP A 279 9.47 -30.47 1.68
CA ASP A 279 10.60 -29.95 0.92
C ASP A 279 10.90 -28.50 1.29
N GLY A 280 12.17 -28.14 1.18
CA GLY A 280 12.68 -26.81 1.47
C GLY A 280 13.27 -26.16 0.25
N THR A 281 13.31 -24.83 0.24
CA THR A 281 14.04 -24.08 -0.80
C THR A 281 15.09 -23.18 -0.21
N PHE A 282 16.15 -22.89 -0.98
CA PHE A 282 17.15 -21.89 -0.60
C PHE A 282 17.50 -20.99 -1.78
N GLY A 283 17.99 -19.80 -1.49
CA GLY A 283 18.34 -18.83 -2.53
C GLY A 283 19.15 -17.67 -1.97
N VAL A 284 19.36 -16.66 -2.80
CA VAL A 284 20.08 -15.45 -2.41
C VAL A 284 19.16 -14.22 -2.47
N THR A 285 19.51 -13.20 -1.70
CA THR A 285 18.79 -11.92 -1.69
C THR A 285 19.76 -10.75 -1.46
N GLY A 286 19.24 -9.53 -1.57
CA GLY A 286 20.02 -8.31 -1.36
C GLY A 286 21.06 -8.11 -2.49
N GLN A 287 22.33 -8.05 -2.11
CA GLN A 287 23.46 -7.79 -3.02
C GLN A 287 24.31 -9.03 -3.30
N VAL A 288 23.86 -10.21 -2.85
CA VAL A 288 24.58 -11.47 -3.07
C VAL A 288 24.32 -11.97 -4.49
N ALA A 289 25.39 -12.30 -5.21
CA ALA A 289 25.30 -12.89 -6.53
C ALA A 289 24.67 -14.30 -6.45
N PRO A 290 23.93 -14.74 -7.48
CA PRO A 290 23.46 -16.13 -7.57
C PRO A 290 24.61 -17.12 -7.38
N PHE A 291 24.35 -18.22 -6.69
CA PHE A 291 25.34 -19.29 -6.53
C PHE A 291 25.65 -19.96 -7.87
N GLU A 292 26.91 -20.36 -8.01
CA GLU A 292 27.39 -21.15 -9.15
C GLU A 292 26.80 -22.57 -9.12
N GLY A 293 26.70 -23.20 -10.29
CA GLY A 293 26.09 -24.53 -10.43
C GLY A 293 26.71 -25.61 -9.53
N ASP A 294 28.05 -25.67 -9.44
CA ASP A 294 28.73 -26.63 -8.57
C ASP A 294 28.34 -26.46 -7.09
N LEU A 295 28.30 -25.20 -6.61
CA LEU A 295 27.91 -24.93 -5.23
C LEU A 295 26.45 -25.31 -4.98
N VAL A 296 25.55 -25.03 -5.94
CA VAL A 296 24.14 -25.44 -5.87
C VAL A 296 24.03 -26.95 -5.78
N ASP A 297 24.68 -27.69 -6.69
CA ASP A 297 24.66 -29.15 -6.73
C ASP A 297 25.18 -29.76 -5.42
N ARG A 298 26.23 -29.18 -4.84
CA ARG A 298 26.78 -29.61 -3.54
C ARG A 298 25.79 -29.38 -2.39
N LEU A 299 25.05 -28.27 -2.39
CA LEU A 299 24.07 -27.95 -1.36
C LEU A 299 22.80 -28.81 -1.46
N GLU A 300 22.30 -29.04 -2.67
CA GLU A 300 21.11 -29.88 -2.92
C GLU A 300 21.39 -31.35 -2.57
N ASN A 301 22.57 -31.86 -2.95
CA ASN A 301 22.96 -33.26 -2.75
C ASN A 301 23.68 -33.53 -1.42
N HIS A 302 23.89 -32.51 -0.57
CA HIS A 302 24.61 -32.62 0.71
C HIS A 302 26.03 -33.20 0.56
N SER A 303 26.71 -32.80 -0.51
CA SER A 303 28.05 -33.28 -0.87
C SER A 303 29.12 -32.26 -0.47
N PHE A 304 29.77 -32.50 0.65
CA PHE A 304 30.73 -31.59 1.27
C PHE A 304 32.08 -32.24 1.49
N ASP A 305 33.12 -31.40 1.59
CA ASP A 305 34.47 -31.86 1.84
C ASP A 305 34.58 -32.52 3.22
N GLN A 306 35.36 -33.61 3.29
CA GLN A 306 35.61 -34.29 4.55
C GLN A 306 36.36 -33.38 5.52
N VAL A 307 36.06 -33.53 6.80
CA VAL A 307 36.78 -32.80 7.85
C VAL A 307 38.25 -33.22 7.83
N GLY A 308 39.13 -32.23 7.68
CA GLY A 308 40.58 -32.44 7.56
C GLY A 308 41.22 -32.84 8.89
N VAL A 309 41.22 -31.91 9.84
CA VAL A 309 41.84 -32.04 11.17
C VAL A 309 40.87 -31.64 12.28
N LEU A 310 40.99 -32.29 13.45
CA LEU A 310 40.24 -31.95 14.66
C LEU A 310 41.13 -31.16 15.62
N GLN A 311 40.55 -30.19 16.33
CA GLN A 311 41.26 -29.43 17.35
C GLN A 311 41.47 -30.30 18.58
N TRP A 312 42.70 -30.42 19.05
CA TRP A 312 43.08 -31.24 20.18
C TRP A 312 43.81 -30.40 21.23
N ARG A 313 43.47 -30.62 22.51
CA ARG A 313 44.18 -30.04 23.65
C ARG A 313 44.56 -31.16 24.60
N ASN A 314 45.76 -31.10 25.16
CA ASN A 314 46.19 -32.06 26.15
C ASN A 314 45.26 -32.03 27.38
N ARG A 315 44.81 -33.20 27.83
CA ARG A 315 43.98 -33.36 29.03
C ARG A 315 44.81 -33.44 30.31
N LYS A 316 46.06 -33.94 30.24
CA LYS A 316 46.93 -34.15 31.40
C LYS A 316 47.76 -32.89 31.67
N LEU A 317 47.12 -31.89 32.24
CA LEU A 317 47.76 -30.60 32.56
C LEU A 317 48.69 -30.73 33.77
N ASP A 318 49.85 -30.07 33.70
CA ASP A 318 50.84 -30.05 34.78
C ASP A 318 50.71 -28.76 35.59
N PHE A 319 50.14 -28.87 36.78
CA PHE A 319 49.93 -27.72 37.68
C PHE A 319 51.15 -27.40 38.56
N SER A 320 52.31 -28.08 38.40
CA SER A 320 53.46 -27.86 39.30
C SER A 320 54.01 -26.43 39.28
N SER A 321 53.90 -25.73 38.15
CA SER A 321 54.20 -24.30 38.00
C SER A 321 53.43 -23.71 36.81
N ILE A 322 53.34 -22.37 36.74
CA ILE A 322 52.71 -21.68 35.59
C ILE A 322 53.38 -22.08 34.27
N GLU A 323 54.71 -22.13 34.22
CA GLU A 323 55.43 -22.50 33.00
C GLU A 323 55.18 -23.96 32.60
N ARG A 324 55.12 -24.88 33.56
CA ARG A 324 54.76 -26.28 33.30
C ARG A 324 53.34 -26.44 32.79
N LEU A 325 52.40 -25.66 33.32
CA LEU A 325 51.02 -25.61 32.81
C LEU A 325 51.00 -25.14 31.36
N LYS A 326 51.67 -24.03 31.06
CA LYS A 326 51.80 -23.51 29.68
C LYS A 326 52.43 -24.53 28.74
N ASP A 327 53.50 -25.20 29.15
CA ASP A 327 54.15 -26.24 28.36
C ASP A 327 53.19 -27.42 28.10
N SER A 328 52.46 -27.87 29.12
CA SER A 328 51.48 -28.96 28.97
C SER A 328 50.31 -28.59 28.06
N LEU A 329 49.89 -27.32 28.02
CA LEU A 329 48.87 -26.80 27.09
C LEU A 329 49.40 -26.67 25.65
N ARG A 330 50.71 -26.46 25.49
CA ARG A 330 51.38 -26.29 24.19
C ARG A 330 51.76 -27.60 23.52
N GLU A 331 51.57 -28.73 24.19
CA GLU A 331 51.83 -30.08 23.66
C GLU A 331 51.17 -30.28 22.29
N MET A 332 51.86 -31.01 21.41
CA MET A 332 51.38 -31.33 20.06
C MET A 332 50.79 -32.74 20.05
N PRO A 333 49.70 -32.99 19.32
CA PRO A 333 49.15 -34.33 19.20
C PRO A 333 50.01 -35.22 18.29
N ASP A 334 50.09 -36.51 18.62
CA ASP A 334 50.86 -37.52 17.85
C ASP A 334 50.11 -38.11 16.63
N HIS A 335 48.98 -37.54 16.24
CA HIS A 335 48.12 -38.10 15.18
C HIS A 335 47.85 -37.11 14.06
N ARG A 336 48.04 -37.52 12.79
CA ARG A 336 47.92 -36.65 11.60
C ARG A 336 46.57 -35.94 11.42
N ARG A 337 45.50 -36.51 11.98
CA ARG A 337 44.14 -35.94 11.95
C ARG A 337 43.85 -34.98 13.11
N LEU A 338 44.81 -34.75 13.99
CA LEU A 338 44.69 -33.85 15.11
C LEU A 338 45.63 -32.66 14.92
N SER A 339 45.14 -31.46 15.18
CA SER A 339 45.95 -30.26 15.28
C SER A 339 45.81 -29.70 16.68
N ARG A 340 46.89 -29.14 17.24
CA ARG A 340 46.78 -28.43 18.52
C ARG A 340 45.72 -27.34 18.40
N ALA A 341 44.84 -27.28 19.40
CA ALA A 341 43.81 -26.27 19.51
C ALA A 341 44.43 -24.87 19.48
N ARG A 342 43.65 -23.89 19.00
CA ARG A 342 44.08 -22.49 19.04
C ARG A 342 44.24 -22.04 20.51
N MET A 343 45.12 -21.08 20.72
CA MET A 343 45.19 -20.35 21.99
C MET A 343 43.96 -19.43 22.00
N VAL A 344 42.90 -19.86 22.67
CA VAL A 344 41.64 -19.12 22.81
C VAL A 344 41.66 -18.31 24.10
N ASP A 345 40.54 -17.66 24.43
CA ASP A 345 40.43 -16.68 25.52
C ASP A 345 41.04 -17.16 26.85
N ASP A 346 40.90 -18.44 27.18
CA ASP A 346 41.43 -19.01 28.42
C ASP A 346 42.97 -19.02 28.47
N VAL A 347 43.62 -19.50 27.41
CA VAL A 347 45.08 -19.51 27.35
C VAL A 347 45.63 -18.09 27.14
N ILE A 348 44.94 -17.23 26.40
CA ILE A 348 45.32 -15.81 26.26
C ILE A 348 45.25 -15.10 27.62
N ALA A 349 44.19 -15.34 28.40
CA ALA A 349 44.07 -14.82 29.76
C ALA A 349 45.22 -15.33 30.64
N LEU A 350 45.54 -16.63 30.59
CA LEU A 350 46.68 -17.19 31.34
C LEU A 350 48.01 -16.54 30.95
N GLU A 351 48.28 -16.34 29.65
CA GLU A 351 49.50 -15.69 29.18
C GLU A 351 49.61 -14.25 29.70
N ASN A 352 48.53 -13.47 29.66
CA ASN A 352 48.52 -12.09 30.11
C ASN A 352 48.59 -11.96 31.65
N VAL A 353 47.76 -12.72 32.39
CA VAL A 353 47.73 -12.67 33.86
C VAL A 353 49.05 -13.15 34.45
N SER A 354 49.70 -14.14 33.84
CA SER A 354 51.01 -14.62 34.31
C SER A 354 52.15 -13.60 34.20
N GLN A 355 51.96 -12.52 33.42
CA GLN A 355 52.93 -11.43 33.30
C GLN A 355 52.71 -10.35 34.37
N GLU A 356 51.55 -10.34 35.03
CA GLU A 356 51.25 -9.40 36.10
C GLU A 356 51.91 -9.86 37.41
N ALA A 357 52.85 -9.06 37.92
CA ALA A 357 53.63 -9.40 39.11
C ALA A 357 52.74 -9.77 40.31
N GLY A 358 51.67 -9.01 40.55
CA GLY A 358 50.76 -9.26 41.68
C GLY A 358 50.09 -10.63 41.64
N ALA A 359 49.63 -11.10 40.47
CA ALA A 359 49.04 -12.43 40.35
C ALA A 359 50.11 -13.52 40.34
N ARG A 360 51.23 -13.30 39.64
CA ARG A 360 52.33 -14.24 39.54
C ARG A 360 52.95 -14.57 40.90
N ASP A 361 53.20 -13.56 41.72
CA ASP A 361 53.87 -13.71 43.01
C ASP A 361 53.01 -14.52 44.00
N MET A 362 51.68 -14.37 43.94
CA MET A 362 50.70 -15.14 44.72
C MET A 362 50.52 -16.58 44.25
N THR A 363 50.93 -16.90 43.02
CA THR A 363 50.70 -18.22 42.42
C THR A 363 51.83 -19.18 42.76
N GLN A 364 51.85 -19.66 44.01
CA GLN A 364 52.85 -20.61 44.50
C GLN A 364 52.26 -22.00 44.73
N GLY A 365 52.86 -23.01 44.11
CA GLY A 365 52.50 -24.42 44.26
C GLY A 365 51.26 -24.87 43.46
N PRO A 366 50.96 -26.18 43.46
CA PRO A 366 50.03 -26.75 42.49
C PRO A 366 48.57 -26.30 42.62
N ALA A 367 48.09 -26.08 43.84
CA ALA A 367 46.72 -25.64 44.08
C ALA A 367 46.46 -24.22 43.56
N ALA A 368 47.42 -23.30 43.77
CA ALA A 368 47.31 -21.92 43.30
C ALA A 368 47.35 -21.85 41.76
N VAL A 369 48.22 -22.62 41.12
CA VAL A 369 48.28 -22.72 39.64
C VAL A 369 46.97 -23.30 39.07
N ALA A 370 46.40 -24.32 39.72
CA ALA A 370 45.11 -24.89 39.32
C ALA A 370 43.96 -23.88 39.45
N LEU A 371 43.92 -23.11 40.55
CA LEU A 371 42.90 -22.07 40.73
C LEU A 371 43.05 -20.92 39.73
N LEU A 372 44.29 -20.46 39.48
CA LEU A 372 44.55 -19.45 38.44
C LEU A 372 44.04 -19.92 37.08
N TRP A 373 44.31 -21.18 36.73
CA TRP A 373 43.81 -21.78 35.49
C TRP A 373 42.28 -21.85 35.45
N GLU A 374 41.64 -22.24 36.54
CA GLU A 374 40.17 -22.26 36.64
C GLU A 374 39.58 -20.87 36.40
N MET A 375 40.18 -19.81 36.95
CA MET A 375 39.73 -18.43 36.70
C MET A 375 40.02 -17.93 35.29
N CYS A 376 41.13 -18.37 34.67
CA CYS A 376 41.40 -18.04 33.26
C CYS A 376 40.32 -18.62 32.32
N GLN A 377 39.59 -19.66 32.73
CA GLN A 377 38.48 -20.21 31.95
C GLN A 377 37.19 -19.38 32.02
N ILE A 378 37.16 -18.25 32.75
CA ILE A 378 36.03 -17.32 32.73
C ILE A 378 35.84 -16.80 31.29
N PRO A 379 34.68 -17.06 30.64
CA PRO A 379 34.46 -16.63 29.26
C PRO A 379 34.37 -15.11 29.12
N ASP A 380 34.98 -14.54 28.09
CA ASP A 380 34.81 -13.13 27.73
C ASP A 380 33.55 -12.92 26.87
N TYR A 381 32.38 -12.96 27.52
CA TYR A 381 31.12 -12.65 26.85
C TYR A 381 31.06 -11.21 26.31
N ARG A 382 31.85 -10.29 26.87
CA ARG A 382 31.84 -8.86 26.55
C ARG A 382 32.69 -8.54 25.30
N LYS A 383 33.55 -9.48 24.88
CA LYS A 383 34.51 -9.32 23.77
C LYS A 383 35.34 -8.04 23.93
N ILE A 384 35.84 -7.83 25.15
CA ILE A 384 36.71 -6.70 25.47
C ILE A 384 38.15 -7.00 24.99
N SER A 385 39.07 -6.07 25.22
CA SER A 385 40.46 -6.33 24.91
C SER A 385 41.00 -7.46 25.78
N ALA A 386 41.90 -8.29 25.22
CA ALA A 386 42.54 -9.38 25.95
C ALA A 386 43.26 -8.91 27.23
N ALA A 387 43.76 -7.67 27.25
CA ALA A 387 44.38 -7.06 28.43
C ALA A 387 43.33 -6.72 29.51
N SER A 388 42.19 -6.14 29.12
CA SER A 388 41.10 -5.81 30.05
C SER A 388 40.44 -7.05 30.65
N HIS A 389 40.30 -8.13 29.86
CA HIS A 389 39.80 -9.40 30.40
C HIS A 389 40.79 -10.02 31.39
N ALA A 390 42.09 -9.99 31.07
CA ALA A 390 43.12 -10.45 31.98
C ALA A 390 43.15 -9.66 33.30
N GLU A 391 43.00 -8.34 33.25
CA GLU A 391 42.93 -7.49 34.46
C GLU A 391 41.74 -7.86 35.37
N LEU A 392 40.58 -8.17 34.78
CA LEU A 392 39.43 -8.68 35.52
C LEU A 392 39.75 -10.02 36.19
N VAL A 393 40.28 -10.99 35.43
CA VAL A 393 40.67 -12.32 35.96
C VAL A 393 41.68 -12.17 37.09
N ALA A 394 42.71 -11.34 36.91
CA ALA A 394 43.73 -11.09 37.93
C ALA A 394 43.15 -10.45 39.19
N THR A 395 42.18 -9.53 39.04
CA THR A 395 41.49 -8.91 40.17
C THR A 395 40.70 -9.95 40.98
N LEU A 396 39.93 -10.82 40.30
CA LEU A 396 39.20 -11.90 40.96
C LEU A 396 40.13 -12.89 41.65
N TYR A 397 41.26 -13.22 41.00
CA TYR A 397 42.27 -14.10 41.55
C TYR A 397 42.90 -13.54 42.83
N ARG A 398 43.25 -12.25 42.84
CA ARG A 398 43.77 -11.58 44.04
C ARG A 398 42.78 -11.60 45.21
N PHE A 399 41.49 -11.43 44.94
CA PHE A 399 40.48 -11.52 46.01
C PHE A 399 40.43 -12.92 46.63
N VAL A 400 40.36 -13.96 45.80
CA VAL A 400 40.28 -15.34 46.30
C VAL A 400 41.61 -15.80 46.94
N MET A 401 42.74 -15.21 46.55
CA MET A 401 44.05 -15.45 47.18
C MET A 401 44.32 -14.57 48.42
N SER A 402 43.42 -13.63 48.75
CA SER A 402 43.55 -12.81 49.95
C SER A 402 43.22 -13.60 51.23
N GLU A 403 43.43 -13.00 52.41
CA GLU A 403 43.09 -13.64 53.69
C GLU A 403 41.60 -14.03 53.81
N GLU A 404 40.72 -13.27 53.14
CA GLU A 404 39.27 -13.53 53.12
C GLU A 404 38.91 -14.76 52.27
N GLY A 405 39.80 -15.17 51.34
CA GLY A 405 39.65 -16.37 50.53
C GLY A 405 38.53 -16.32 49.48
N LYS A 406 37.86 -15.17 49.32
CA LYS A 406 36.63 -15.00 48.52
C LYS A 406 36.56 -13.62 47.90
N ILE A 407 35.69 -13.46 46.90
CA ILE A 407 35.40 -12.16 46.27
C ILE A 407 34.54 -11.32 47.24
N PRO A 408 34.94 -10.08 47.59
CA PRO A 408 34.18 -9.23 48.49
C PRO A 408 32.75 -8.99 47.99
N ALA A 409 31.78 -9.24 48.88
CA ALA A 409 30.35 -9.15 48.54
C ALA A 409 29.97 -7.75 48.02
N ASP A 410 30.48 -6.68 48.63
CA ASP A 410 30.21 -5.30 48.21
C ASP A 410 30.75 -4.98 46.81
N TRP A 411 31.93 -5.49 46.49
CA TRP A 411 32.52 -5.33 45.15
C TRP A 411 31.70 -6.08 44.11
N PHE A 412 31.33 -7.33 44.40
CA PHE A 412 30.50 -8.14 43.50
C PHE A 412 29.11 -7.52 43.31
N ALA A 413 28.49 -7.03 44.39
CA ALA A 413 27.22 -6.31 44.38
C ALA A 413 27.29 -5.09 43.46
N HIS A 414 28.35 -4.28 43.58
CA HIS A 414 28.57 -3.13 42.74
C HIS A 414 28.67 -3.53 41.25
N GLN A 415 29.47 -4.55 40.91
CA GLN A 415 29.60 -5.03 39.54
C GLN A 415 28.28 -5.52 38.94
N VAL A 416 27.48 -6.24 39.73
CA VAL A 416 26.15 -6.71 39.33
C VAL A 416 25.19 -5.53 39.13
N SER A 417 25.24 -4.52 40.00
CA SER A 417 24.37 -3.33 39.91
C SER A 417 24.60 -2.49 38.65
N LEU A 418 25.82 -2.49 38.08
CA LEU A 418 26.13 -1.79 36.83
C LEU A 418 25.35 -2.35 35.63
N ALA A 419 24.98 -3.63 35.68
CA ALA A 419 24.18 -4.30 34.64
C ALA A 419 22.67 -4.27 34.92
N ASP A 420 22.25 -3.97 36.15
CA ASP A 420 20.86 -4.02 36.63
C ASP A 420 20.02 -2.79 36.19
N ARG A 421 19.96 -2.58 34.87
CA ARG A 421 19.28 -1.44 34.25
C ARG A 421 18.70 -1.83 32.90
N THR A 422 17.42 -1.52 32.68
CA THR A 422 16.68 -1.86 31.44
C THR A 422 16.54 -0.69 30.46
N ASP A 423 17.06 0.48 30.79
CA ASP A 423 17.05 1.65 29.90
C ASP A 423 18.14 1.59 28.81
N GLY A 424 17.89 2.18 27.66
CA GLY A 424 18.85 2.22 26.55
C GLY A 424 18.32 1.59 25.26
N ASP A 425 19.20 1.52 24.25
CA ASP A 425 18.95 0.89 22.97
C ASP A 425 19.32 -0.61 22.97
N LEU A 426 19.18 -1.26 21.82
CA LEU A 426 19.45 -2.70 21.68
C LEU A 426 20.90 -3.06 22.03
N ASP A 427 21.85 -2.23 21.61
CA ASP A 427 23.28 -2.49 21.82
C ASP A 427 23.64 -2.30 23.30
N THR A 428 23.09 -1.27 23.96
CA THR A 428 23.23 -1.08 25.41
C THR A 428 22.72 -2.28 26.20
N LEU A 429 21.52 -2.78 25.88
CA LEU A 429 20.93 -3.94 26.54
C LEU A 429 21.73 -5.22 26.26
N SER A 430 22.19 -5.42 25.02
CA SER A 430 23.03 -6.57 24.65
C SER A 430 24.37 -6.56 25.41
N ASN A 431 25.00 -5.40 25.58
CA ASN A 431 26.25 -5.27 26.32
C ASN A 431 26.06 -5.54 27.82
N ARG A 432 24.97 -5.05 28.43
CA ARG A 432 24.63 -5.38 29.83
C ARG A 432 24.33 -6.86 30.02
N LEU A 433 23.65 -7.47 29.05
CA LEU A 433 23.39 -8.91 29.04
C LEU A 433 24.70 -9.72 28.95
N ALA A 434 25.67 -9.28 28.15
CA ALA A 434 27.00 -9.88 28.13
C ALA A 434 27.73 -9.72 29.47
N GLN A 435 27.64 -8.54 30.09
CA GLN A 435 28.25 -8.28 31.39
C GLN A 435 27.65 -9.14 32.51
N ILE A 436 26.31 -9.25 32.60
CA ILE A 436 25.68 -10.05 33.66
C ILE A 436 26.02 -11.54 33.51
N ARG A 437 26.18 -12.07 32.29
CA ARG A 437 26.57 -13.47 32.06
C ARG A 437 27.92 -13.83 32.64
N THR A 438 28.90 -12.93 32.56
CA THR A 438 30.20 -13.14 33.24
C THR A 438 29.99 -13.32 34.74
N TRP A 439 29.11 -12.52 35.36
CA TRP A 439 28.81 -12.63 36.79
C TRP A 439 27.95 -13.84 37.14
N THR A 440 27.02 -14.24 36.27
CA THR A 440 26.27 -15.50 36.41
C THR A 440 27.23 -16.69 36.40
N PHE A 441 28.21 -16.71 35.48
CA PHE A 441 29.25 -17.74 35.43
C PHE A 441 30.06 -17.77 36.74
N VAL A 442 30.60 -16.62 37.17
CA VAL A 442 31.36 -16.49 38.44
C VAL A 442 30.52 -16.95 39.64
N SER A 443 29.20 -16.68 39.65
CA SER A 443 28.32 -17.08 40.76
C SER A 443 28.13 -18.59 40.91
N HIS A 444 28.39 -19.37 39.86
CA HIS A 444 28.32 -20.84 39.90
C HIS A 444 29.56 -21.49 40.52
N HIS A 445 30.66 -20.76 40.68
CA HIS A 445 31.83 -21.24 41.41
C HIS A 445 31.67 -20.99 42.92
N ALA A 446 31.02 -21.93 43.60
CA ALA A 446 30.62 -21.80 45.00
C ALA A 446 31.78 -21.49 45.98
N GLN A 447 33.03 -21.81 45.61
CA GLN A 447 34.20 -21.54 46.43
C GLN A 447 34.67 -20.08 46.37
N TRP A 448 34.23 -19.30 45.38
CA TRP A 448 34.71 -17.93 45.16
C TRP A 448 33.86 -16.87 45.88
N LEU A 449 32.68 -17.23 46.41
CA LEU A 449 31.71 -16.30 47.00
C LEU A 449 31.21 -16.80 48.38
N ASP A 450 30.70 -15.88 49.20
CA ASP A 450 30.11 -16.22 50.50
C ASP A 450 28.72 -16.84 50.40
N ASP A 451 27.86 -16.28 49.56
CA ASP A 451 26.49 -16.73 49.35
C ASP A 451 26.21 -16.99 47.86
N PRO A 452 26.71 -18.10 47.31
CA PRO A 452 26.59 -18.38 45.88
C PRO A 452 25.13 -18.61 45.45
N GLU A 453 24.27 -19.17 46.31
CA GLU A 453 22.85 -19.39 45.97
C GLU A 453 22.10 -18.06 45.81
N HIS A 454 22.33 -17.11 46.72
CA HIS A 454 21.80 -15.75 46.58
C HIS A 454 22.25 -15.09 45.28
N TRP A 455 23.57 -15.13 44.99
CA TRP A 455 24.13 -14.47 43.80
C TRP A 455 23.70 -15.12 42.49
N GLN A 456 23.55 -16.45 42.45
CA GLN A 456 22.98 -17.16 41.31
C GLN A 456 21.53 -16.74 41.05
N GLY A 457 20.72 -16.64 42.10
CA GLY A 457 19.34 -16.16 42.00
C GLY A 457 19.26 -14.71 41.50
N ARG A 458 20.09 -13.82 42.07
CA ARG A 458 20.11 -12.40 41.73
C ARG A 458 20.60 -12.13 40.30
N THR A 459 21.71 -12.73 39.88
CA THR A 459 22.27 -12.55 38.53
C THR A 459 21.34 -13.11 37.46
N ARG A 460 20.72 -14.28 37.71
CA ARG A 460 19.70 -14.87 36.83
C ARG A 460 18.46 -13.98 36.68
N ALA A 461 17.95 -13.40 37.77
CA ALA A 461 16.80 -12.50 37.72
C ALA A 461 17.10 -11.24 36.87
N ILE A 462 18.33 -10.71 36.97
CA ILE A 462 18.78 -9.58 36.14
C ILE A 462 18.92 -10.02 34.68
N GLU A 463 19.51 -11.19 34.40
CA GLU A 463 19.60 -11.74 33.04
C GLU A 463 18.21 -11.90 32.40
N ASP A 464 17.24 -12.44 33.13
CA ASP A 464 15.86 -12.60 32.68
C ASP A 464 15.20 -11.25 32.40
N THR A 465 15.37 -10.28 33.30
CA THR A 465 14.81 -8.93 33.16
C THR A 465 15.41 -8.19 31.95
N LEU A 466 16.74 -8.26 31.76
CA LEU A 466 17.41 -7.70 30.59
C LEU A 466 17.00 -8.40 29.29
N SER A 467 16.81 -9.71 29.33
CA SER A 467 16.36 -10.52 28.18
C SER A 467 14.95 -10.15 27.74
N ASP A 468 14.04 -9.92 28.70
CA ASP A 468 12.68 -9.50 28.44
C ASP A 468 12.64 -8.06 27.89
N ALA A 469 13.40 -7.13 28.50
CA ALA A 469 13.55 -5.78 27.98
C ALA A 469 14.10 -5.77 26.54
N LEU A 470 15.12 -6.59 26.25
CA LEU A 470 15.69 -6.72 24.91
C LEU A 470 14.66 -7.29 23.93
N HIS A 471 13.90 -8.30 24.33
CA HIS A 471 12.81 -8.85 23.51
C HIS A 471 11.76 -7.78 23.19
N GLU A 472 11.32 -7.01 24.18
CA GLU A 472 10.34 -5.94 23.97
C GLU A 472 10.85 -4.88 23.00
N ARG A 473 12.12 -4.46 23.12
CA ARG A 473 12.75 -3.50 22.21
C ARG A 473 12.88 -4.04 20.79
N LEU A 474 13.28 -5.30 20.62
CA LEU A 474 13.33 -5.96 19.31
C LEU A 474 11.93 -5.99 18.68
N THR A 475 10.92 -6.40 19.45
CA THR A 475 9.53 -6.46 18.98
C THR A 475 9.00 -5.08 18.62
N GLN A 476 9.20 -4.06 19.47
CA GLN A 476 8.79 -2.68 19.17
C GLN A 476 9.47 -2.13 17.91
N ARG A 477 10.75 -2.47 17.69
CA ARG A 477 11.52 -1.96 16.55
C ARG A 477 11.23 -2.70 15.26
N PHE A 478 11.03 -4.02 15.28
CA PHE A 478 11.00 -4.86 14.07
C PHE A 478 9.65 -5.52 13.78
N VAL A 479 8.66 -5.36 14.67
CA VAL A 479 7.31 -5.90 14.48
C VAL A 479 6.29 -4.76 14.54
N ASP A 480 5.55 -4.55 13.45
CA ASP A 480 4.37 -3.70 13.52
C ASP A 480 3.21 -4.51 14.11
N ARG A 481 2.99 -4.36 15.43
CA ARG A 481 1.95 -5.07 16.17
C ARG A 481 0.56 -4.96 15.52
N ARG A 482 0.25 -3.84 14.85
CA ARG A 482 -1.02 -3.66 14.12
C ARG A 482 -1.10 -4.59 12.90
N THR A 483 0.01 -4.74 12.18
CA THR A 483 0.11 -5.65 11.02
C THR A 483 0.06 -7.11 11.46
N SER A 484 0.78 -7.46 12.53
CA SER A 484 0.82 -8.83 13.06
C SER A 484 -0.54 -9.34 13.51
N VAL A 485 -1.31 -8.52 14.24
CA VAL A 485 -2.66 -8.87 14.70
C VAL A 485 -3.65 -8.97 13.53
N LEU A 486 -3.59 -8.03 12.58
CA LEU A 486 -4.45 -8.06 11.38
C LEU A 486 -4.16 -9.29 10.50
N MET A 487 -2.89 -9.61 10.27
CA MET A 487 -2.47 -10.78 9.48
C MET A 487 -2.82 -12.10 10.16
N ARG A 488 -2.78 -12.14 11.50
CA ARG A 488 -3.24 -13.29 12.29
C ARG A 488 -4.76 -13.49 12.17
N ARG A 489 -5.57 -12.43 12.30
CA ARG A 489 -7.04 -12.52 12.17
C ARG A 489 -7.52 -12.84 10.75
N LEU A 490 -6.84 -12.32 9.73
CA LEU A 490 -7.02 -12.74 8.33
C LEU A 490 -6.75 -14.23 8.12
N ARG A 491 -5.86 -14.83 8.92
CA ARG A 491 -5.47 -16.24 8.85
C ARG A 491 -6.47 -17.14 9.56
N ASP A 492 -7.02 -16.67 10.68
CA ASP A 492 -7.93 -17.45 11.54
C ASP A 492 -9.36 -17.55 10.98
N LYS A 493 -9.64 -16.99 9.78
CA LYS A 493 -10.99 -16.95 9.17
C LYS A 493 -12.06 -16.40 10.12
N GLU A 494 -11.68 -15.60 11.10
CA GLU A 494 -12.65 -14.85 11.89
C GLU A 494 -13.30 -13.82 10.96
N GLU A 495 -14.64 -13.80 10.94
CA GLU A 495 -15.39 -12.85 10.12
C GLU A 495 -15.06 -11.43 10.56
N ILE A 496 -14.28 -10.73 9.74
CA ILE A 496 -14.00 -9.32 9.93
C ILE A 496 -15.32 -8.58 9.73
N ALA A 497 -15.94 -8.13 10.82
CA ALA A 497 -17.16 -7.33 10.80
C ALA A 497 -16.84 -5.92 10.30
N ALA A 498 -17.40 -5.55 9.15
CA ALA A 498 -17.45 -4.18 8.69
C ALA A 498 -18.88 -3.65 8.84
N GLU A 499 -19.01 -2.47 9.42
CA GLU A 499 -20.27 -1.76 9.63
C GLU A 499 -20.30 -0.53 8.73
N ILE A 500 -21.46 -0.28 8.11
CA ILE A 500 -21.70 0.93 7.33
C ILE A 500 -22.60 1.83 8.18
N ALA A 501 -22.07 2.98 8.58
CA ALA A 501 -22.82 3.97 9.33
C ALA A 501 -23.89 4.64 8.45
N PRO A 502 -24.97 5.18 9.05
CA PRO A 502 -26.08 5.80 8.30
C PRO A 502 -25.68 7.00 7.42
N ASP A 503 -24.54 7.63 7.69
CA ASP A 503 -23.98 8.76 6.93
C ASP A 503 -23.13 8.33 5.71
N GLY A 504 -23.03 7.01 5.50
CA GLY A 504 -22.27 6.38 4.42
C GLY A 504 -20.82 6.06 4.79
N ASN A 505 -20.39 6.29 6.03
CA ASN A 505 -19.02 5.96 6.47
C ASN A 505 -18.87 4.45 6.68
N ILE A 506 -17.81 3.87 6.13
CA ILE A 506 -17.51 2.44 6.30
C ILE A 506 -16.46 2.29 7.37
N LEU A 507 -16.83 1.56 8.42
CA LEU A 507 -15.98 1.22 9.55
C LEU A 507 -15.67 -0.28 9.48
N VAL A 508 -14.40 -0.66 9.51
CA VAL A 508 -13.99 -2.06 9.68
C VAL A 508 -13.38 -2.16 11.08
N GLU A 509 -13.98 -2.95 11.98
CA GLU A 509 -13.57 -3.03 13.39
C GLU A 509 -13.36 -1.64 14.04
N ASN A 510 -14.33 -0.72 13.91
CA ASN A 510 -14.29 0.68 14.38
C ASN A 510 -13.27 1.62 13.69
N HIS A 511 -12.64 1.21 12.58
CA HIS A 511 -11.71 2.06 11.82
C HIS A 511 -12.31 2.55 10.51
N TYR A 512 -12.23 3.85 10.24
CA TYR A 512 -12.74 4.46 9.02
C TYR A 512 -11.90 4.05 7.80
N VAL A 513 -12.54 3.41 6.82
CA VAL A 513 -11.90 2.90 5.59
C VAL A 513 -12.23 3.75 4.37
N GLY A 514 -13.36 4.45 4.42
CA GLY A 514 -13.83 5.30 3.33
C GLY A 514 -15.32 5.55 3.44
N ARG A 515 -15.87 6.18 2.40
CA ARG A 515 -17.28 6.57 2.36
C ARG A 515 -17.98 6.04 1.11
N LEU A 516 -19.18 5.49 1.28
CA LEU A 516 -20.06 5.06 0.21
C LEU A 516 -21.15 6.11 -0.02
N ASP A 517 -21.09 6.77 -1.17
CA ASP A 517 -22.09 7.74 -1.62
C ASP A 517 -22.82 7.19 -2.87
N GLY A 518 -24.13 6.95 -2.77
CA GLY A 518 -24.90 6.24 -3.79
C GLY A 518 -24.34 4.84 -4.05
N PHE A 519 -23.80 4.63 -5.26
CA PHE A 519 -23.13 3.40 -5.68
C PHE A 519 -21.60 3.55 -5.81
N ARG A 520 -21.02 4.66 -5.33
CA ARG A 520 -19.60 4.97 -5.46
C ARG A 520 -18.91 4.93 -4.10
N PHE A 521 -17.88 4.09 -3.99
CA PHE A 521 -17.02 4.07 -2.82
C PHE A 521 -15.82 4.99 -3.02
N THR A 522 -15.54 5.85 -2.03
CA THR A 522 -14.36 6.71 -1.99
C THR A 522 -13.48 6.26 -0.83
N PRO A 523 -12.33 5.62 -1.10
CA PRO A 523 -11.42 5.15 -0.06
C PRO A 523 -10.73 6.32 0.64
N ASP A 524 -10.36 6.12 1.91
CA ASP A 524 -9.59 7.11 2.67
C ASP A 524 -8.12 7.18 2.17
N PRO A 525 -7.62 8.37 1.76
CA PRO A 525 -6.24 8.54 1.29
C PRO A 525 -5.17 8.32 2.35
N SER A 526 -5.50 8.34 3.65
CA SER A 526 -4.55 8.04 4.76
C SER A 526 -4.03 6.60 4.76
N GLY A 527 -4.67 5.70 4.03
CA GLY A 527 -4.46 4.26 4.07
C GLY A 527 -3.45 3.69 3.07
N GLU A 528 -2.54 4.48 2.49
CA GLU A 528 -1.58 3.95 1.51
C GLU A 528 -0.50 3.04 2.15
N GLY A 529 -0.80 1.73 2.20
CA GLY A 529 0.08 0.67 2.68
C GLY A 529 -0.51 -0.73 2.45
N ILE A 530 0.17 -1.79 2.91
CA ILE A 530 -0.38 -3.17 2.93
C ILE A 530 -1.67 -3.21 3.76
N HIS A 531 -1.72 -2.43 4.84
CA HIS A 531 -2.90 -2.10 5.64
C HIS A 531 -4.10 -1.69 4.78
N GLY A 532 -3.91 -0.76 3.84
CA GLY A 532 -4.97 -0.29 2.96
C GLY A 532 -5.51 -1.33 2.00
N ARG A 533 -4.71 -2.31 1.57
CA ARG A 533 -5.18 -3.37 0.66
C ARG A 533 -5.99 -4.44 1.39
N ALA A 534 -5.59 -4.80 2.60
CA ALA A 534 -6.31 -5.76 3.42
C ALA A 534 -7.66 -5.22 3.90
N THR A 535 -7.69 -3.97 4.39
CA THR A 535 -8.95 -3.30 4.75
C THR A 535 -9.84 -3.05 3.54
N ARG A 536 -9.28 -2.70 2.37
CA ARG A 536 -10.05 -2.64 1.11
C ARG A 536 -10.64 -3.99 0.71
N HIS A 537 -9.91 -5.09 0.88
CA HIS A 537 -10.44 -6.41 0.55
C HIS A 537 -11.58 -6.83 1.50
N ALA A 538 -11.46 -6.52 2.80
CA ALA A 538 -12.55 -6.74 3.76
C ALA A 538 -13.77 -5.85 3.45
N ALA A 539 -13.54 -4.57 3.15
CA ALA A 539 -14.57 -3.64 2.72
C ALA A 539 -15.25 -4.11 1.42
N ALA A 540 -14.51 -4.67 0.45
CA ALA A 540 -15.06 -5.12 -0.84
C ALA A 540 -16.15 -6.20 -0.69
N LYS A 541 -16.02 -7.13 0.26
CA LYS A 541 -17.02 -8.18 0.48
C LYS A 541 -18.32 -7.62 1.06
N VAL A 542 -18.22 -6.64 1.96
CA VAL A 542 -19.40 -5.96 2.54
C VAL A 542 -20.01 -4.97 1.55
N LEU A 543 -19.18 -4.25 0.80
CA LEU A 543 -19.60 -3.36 -0.29
C LEU A 543 -20.43 -4.11 -1.33
N ALA A 544 -20.04 -5.32 -1.73
CA ALA A 544 -20.80 -6.10 -2.71
C ALA A 544 -22.23 -6.42 -2.23
N GLY A 545 -22.40 -6.80 -0.95
CA GLY A 545 -23.71 -7.08 -0.36
C GLY A 545 -24.59 -5.83 -0.22
N GLU A 546 -24.01 -4.73 0.27
CA GLU A 546 -24.72 -3.45 0.42
C GLU A 546 -25.10 -2.85 -0.95
N LEU A 547 -24.19 -2.87 -1.94
CA LEU A 547 -24.45 -2.37 -3.29
C LEU A 547 -25.59 -3.14 -3.96
N SER A 548 -25.67 -4.46 -3.75
CA SER A 548 -26.78 -5.28 -4.25
C SER A 548 -28.11 -4.92 -3.56
N THR A 549 -28.09 -4.73 -2.25
CA THR A 549 -29.27 -4.26 -1.48
C THR A 549 -29.78 -2.90 -1.96
N ARG A 550 -28.87 -1.94 -2.19
CA ARG A 550 -29.21 -0.63 -2.76
C ARG A 550 -29.72 -0.75 -4.20
N ALA A 551 -29.17 -1.67 -4.99
CA ALA A 551 -29.62 -1.89 -6.36
C ALA A 551 -31.07 -2.41 -6.39
N ASP A 552 -31.43 -3.34 -5.50
CA ASP A 552 -32.81 -3.80 -5.33
C ASP A 552 -33.74 -2.69 -4.84
N ALA A 553 -33.28 -1.86 -3.89
CA ALA A 553 -34.05 -0.72 -3.40
C ALA A 553 -34.35 0.31 -4.50
N LEU A 554 -33.37 0.65 -5.34
CA LEU A 554 -33.58 1.55 -6.49
C LEU A 554 -34.46 0.91 -7.56
N HIS A 555 -34.33 -0.41 -7.79
CA HIS A 555 -35.17 -1.13 -8.73
C HIS A 555 -36.65 -1.08 -8.32
N GLY A 556 -36.94 -1.24 -7.02
CA GLY A 556 -38.29 -1.16 -6.46
C GLY A 556 -38.79 0.27 -6.17
N ALA A 557 -37.94 1.29 -6.28
CA ALA A 557 -38.31 2.66 -5.94
C ALA A 557 -39.32 3.25 -6.97
N PRO A 558 -40.29 4.08 -6.53
CA PRO A 558 -41.18 4.79 -7.43
C PRO A 558 -40.42 5.84 -8.26
N ASP A 559 -40.91 6.17 -9.45
CA ASP A 559 -40.27 7.14 -10.35
C ASP A 559 -40.04 8.52 -9.71
N ALA A 560 -40.92 8.94 -8.80
CA ALA A 560 -40.80 10.20 -8.07
C ALA A 560 -39.59 10.27 -7.12
N ALA A 561 -38.99 9.13 -6.77
CA ALA A 561 -37.79 9.06 -5.93
C ALA A 561 -36.50 9.36 -6.70
N ILE A 562 -36.55 9.37 -8.04
CA ILE A 562 -35.41 9.64 -8.93
C ILE A 562 -35.59 11.05 -9.50
N ALA A 563 -34.56 11.89 -9.39
CA ALA A 563 -34.60 13.27 -9.83
C ALA A 563 -33.52 13.58 -10.87
N LEU A 564 -33.91 14.24 -11.96
CA LEU A 564 -32.98 14.81 -12.95
C LEU A 564 -32.63 16.26 -12.56
N LYS A 565 -31.35 16.55 -12.36
CA LYS A 565 -30.86 17.92 -12.14
C LYS A 565 -30.68 18.67 -13.47
N PRO A 566 -30.72 20.01 -13.48
CA PRO A 566 -30.59 20.82 -14.69
C PRO A 566 -29.30 20.61 -15.48
N ASN A 567 -28.24 20.13 -14.83
CA ASN A 567 -26.94 19.83 -15.44
C ASN A 567 -26.82 18.38 -15.95
N GLY A 568 -27.91 17.61 -15.98
CA GLY A 568 -27.92 16.23 -16.47
C GLY A 568 -27.53 15.17 -15.45
N ARG A 569 -27.36 15.52 -14.17
CA ARG A 569 -27.08 14.55 -13.10
C ARG A 569 -28.37 13.87 -12.61
N ILE A 570 -28.31 12.56 -12.42
CA ILE A 570 -29.40 11.73 -11.91
C ILE A 570 -29.13 11.47 -10.43
N VAL A 571 -30.10 11.82 -9.58
CA VAL A 571 -29.99 11.74 -8.12
C VAL A 571 -31.08 10.83 -7.56
N TRP A 572 -30.71 9.97 -6.61
CA TRP A 572 -31.62 9.12 -5.85
C TRP A 572 -31.16 9.07 -4.39
N ALA A 573 -32.11 9.15 -3.44
CA ALA A 573 -31.83 9.18 -2.00
C ALA A 573 -30.80 10.24 -1.57
N GLY A 574 -30.70 11.36 -2.30
CA GLY A 574 -29.74 12.44 -2.03
C GLY A 574 -28.35 12.25 -2.68
N SER A 575 -28.05 11.08 -3.23
CA SER A 575 -26.76 10.74 -3.86
C SER A 575 -26.83 10.77 -5.39
N GLU A 576 -25.72 11.13 -6.03
CA GLU A 576 -25.59 11.12 -7.49
C GLU A 576 -25.29 9.69 -7.99
N ILE A 577 -26.18 9.14 -8.81
CA ILE A 577 -26.11 7.73 -9.26
C ILE A 577 -25.79 7.58 -10.75
N GLY A 578 -25.87 8.65 -11.52
CA GLY A 578 -25.62 8.64 -12.95
C GLY A 578 -25.65 10.02 -13.59
N ARG A 579 -25.27 10.10 -14.87
CA ARG A 579 -25.31 11.32 -15.68
C ARG A 579 -25.86 11.03 -17.07
N LEU A 580 -26.52 12.02 -17.66
CA LEU A 580 -26.90 11.99 -19.06
C LEU A 580 -25.71 12.40 -19.95
N GLU A 581 -25.48 11.62 -20.99
CA GLU A 581 -24.48 11.85 -22.02
C GLU A 581 -25.11 11.95 -23.42
N ARG A 582 -24.32 12.43 -24.39
CA ARG A 582 -24.70 12.48 -25.80
C ARG A 582 -25.06 11.09 -26.30
N GLY A 583 -26.33 10.93 -26.67
CA GLY A 583 -26.81 9.73 -27.35
C GLY A 583 -26.91 9.88 -28.86
N GLU A 584 -27.57 8.91 -29.50
CA GLU A 584 -27.72 8.84 -30.96
C GLU A 584 -28.50 10.03 -31.52
N THR A 585 -29.57 10.44 -30.83
CA THR A 585 -30.36 11.64 -31.13
C THR A 585 -30.56 12.44 -29.85
N ALA A 586 -30.94 13.71 -29.96
CA ALA A 586 -31.23 14.55 -28.80
C ALA A 586 -32.34 13.97 -27.89
N LEU A 587 -33.31 13.23 -28.45
CA LEU A 587 -34.40 12.60 -27.69
C LEU A 587 -34.05 11.21 -27.14
N LYS A 588 -32.87 10.67 -27.47
CA LYS A 588 -32.37 9.39 -26.97
C LYS A 588 -31.00 9.58 -26.30
N PRO A 589 -30.90 10.35 -25.21
CA PRO A 589 -29.66 10.50 -24.45
C PRO A 589 -29.20 9.16 -23.87
N ARG A 590 -27.90 9.01 -23.65
CA ARG A 590 -27.32 7.83 -22.99
C ARG A 590 -27.17 8.08 -21.50
N ILE A 591 -27.30 7.05 -20.68
CA ILE A 591 -27.07 7.14 -19.24
C ILE A 591 -25.70 6.55 -18.93
N GLN A 592 -24.81 7.36 -18.36
CA GLN A 592 -23.58 6.91 -17.74
C GLN A 592 -23.84 6.65 -16.26
N LEU A 593 -23.77 5.38 -15.85
CA LEU A 593 -23.88 5.00 -14.45
C LEU A 593 -22.61 5.37 -13.66
N LEU A 594 -22.79 5.92 -12.46
CA LEU A 594 -21.72 6.21 -11.52
C LEU A 594 -21.69 5.10 -10.46
N THR A 595 -20.99 4.01 -10.77
CA THR A 595 -20.88 2.83 -9.90
C THR A 595 -19.42 2.49 -9.61
N ASP A 596 -19.18 1.90 -8.45
CA ASP A 596 -17.89 1.32 -8.07
C ASP A 596 -17.57 0.02 -8.85
N GLU A 597 -16.30 -0.40 -8.86
CA GLU A 597 -15.85 -1.63 -9.50
C GLU A 597 -16.40 -2.90 -8.83
N HIS A 598 -16.81 -2.81 -7.56
CA HIS A 598 -17.30 -3.94 -6.78
C HIS A 598 -18.78 -4.31 -7.02
N ILE A 599 -19.52 -3.56 -7.86
CA ILE A 599 -20.91 -3.90 -8.21
C ILE A 599 -20.96 -5.13 -9.14
N ALA A 600 -21.90 -6.04 -8.90
CA ALA A 600 -22.10 -7.20 -9.77
C ALA A 600 -22.54 -6.76 -11.18
N PRO A 601 -22.03 -7.38 -12.26
CA PRO A 601 -22.43 -7.04 -13.63
C PRO A 601 -23.95 -7.15 -13.88
N SER A 602 -24.60 -8.14 -13.26
CA SER A 602 -26.06 -8.33 -13.33
C SER A 602 -26.84 -7.17 -12.70
N ASP A 603 -26.38 -6.67 -11.56
CA ASP A 603 -27.02 -5.56 -10.86
C ASP A 603 -26.81 -4.25 -11.62
N ARG A 604 -25.62 -4.05 -12.19
CA ARG A 604 -25.34 -2.91 -13.06
C ARG A 604 -26.27 -2.86 -14.28
N GLU A 605 -26.53 -4.00 -14.93
CA GLU A 605 -27.45 -4.08 -16.06
C GLU A 605 -28.91 -3.79 -15.64
N ARG A 606 -29.34 -4.33 -14.49
CA ARG A 606 -30.68 -4.06 -13.92
C ARG A 606 -30.88 -2.58 -13.61
N LEU A 607 -29.86 -1.93 -13.02
CA LEU A 607 -29.88 -0.50 -12.73
C LEU A 607 -29.98 0.35 -13.99
N LEU A 608 -29.18 0.02 -15.02
CA LEU A 608 -29.23 0.74 -16.29
C LEU A 608 -30.62 0.66 -16.92
N LYS A 609 -31.19 -0.55 -17.02
CA LYS A 609 -32.54 -0.77 -17.55
C LYS A 609 -33.61 0.00 -16.76
N ARG A 610 -33.50 0.05 -15.43
CA ARG A 610 -34.42 0.82 -14.57
C ARG A 610 -34.36 2.31 -14.85
N LEU A 611 -33.15 2.88 -14.94
CA LEU A 611 -32.96 4.30 -15.21
C LEU A 611 -33.34 4.67 -16.64
N GLU A 612 -33.09 3.81 -17.63
CA GLU A 612 -33.54 4.00 -19.00
C GLU A 612 -35.07 4.03 -19.09
N ALA A 613 -35.76 3.09 -18.43
CA ALA A 613 -37.23 3.07 -18.36
C ALA A 613 -37.79 4.33 -17.68
N TRP A 614 -37.19 4.75 -16.56
CA TRP A 614 -37.55 5.99 -15.87
C TRP A 614 -37.34 7.23 -16.77
N LEU A 615 -36.19 7.33 -17.42
CA LEU A 615 -35.88 8.46 -18.29
C LEU A 615 -36.85 8.52 -19.46
N GLN A 616 -37.19 7.38 -20.06
CA GLN A 616 -38.21 7.32 -21.10
C GLN A 616 -39.57 7.81 -20.58
N ALA A 617 -39.99 7.39 -19.38
CA ALA A 617 -41.23 7.89 -18.78
C ALA A 617 -41.20 9.41 -18.53
N GLU A 618 -40.07 9.95 -18.05
CA GLU A 618 -39.88 11.39 -17.82
C GLU A 618 -39.92 12.20 -19.14
N LEU A 619 -39.26 11.71 -20.19
CA LEU A 619 -39.31 12.31 -21.54
C LEU A 619 -40.73 12.28 -22.10
N HIS A 620 -41.43 11.15 -22.01
CA HIS A 620 -42.82 11.03 -22.47
C HIS A 620 -43.78 11.90 -21.66
N GLY A 621 -43.54 12.07 -20.35
CA GLY A 621 -44.35 12.91 -19.48
C GLY A 621 -44.22 14.40 -19.81
N LYS A 622 -42.99 14.90 -19.98
CA LYS A 622 -42.71 16.33 -20.20
C LYS A 622 -42.74 16.75 -21.67
N LEU A 623 -42.39 15.85 -22.60
CA LEU A 623 -42.24 16.13 -24.03
C LEU A 623 -43.24 15.34 -24.90
N LYS A 624 -44.37 14.91 -24.34
CA LYS A 624 -45.37 14.03 -24.97
C LYS A 624 -45.60 14.28 -26.48
N PRO A 625 -45.90 15.52 -26.95
CA PRO A 625 -46.21 15.72 -28.37
C PRO A 625 -44.98 15.57 -29.28
N LEU A 626 -43.79 15.86 -28.78
CA LEU A 626 -42.54 15.71 -29.52
C LEU A 626 -42.14 14.24 -29.63
N MET A 627 -42.28 13.47 -28.54
CA MET A 627 -42.06 12.02 -28.55
C MET A 627 -43.02 11.33 -29.53
N ALA A 628 -44.32 11.64 -29.45
CA ALA A 628 -45.32 11.11 -30.37
C ALA A 628 -45.02 11.46 -31.85
N LEU A 629 -44.54 12.69 -32.11
CA LEU A 629 -44.15 13.11 -33.46
C LEU A 629 -42.94 12.32 -33.99
N SER A 630 -41.97 12.01 -33.13
CA SER A 630 -40.77 11.25 -33.50
C SER A 630 -41.06 9.79 -33.82
N GLU A 631 -42.12 9.23 -33.23
CA GLU A 631 -42.56 7.83 -33.40
C GLU A 631 -43.67 7.66 -34.44
N ALA A 632 -44.12 8.77 -35.05
CA ALA A 632 -45.22 8.79 -36.00
C ALA A 632 -44.93 7.94 -37.26
N SER A 633 -45.69 6.87 -37.43
CA SER A 633 -45.64 6.00 -38.61
C SER A 633 -46.74 6.31 -39.64
N ASP A 634 -47.76 7.06 -39.24
CA ASP A 634 -48.91 7.48 -40.05
C ASP A 634 -48.60 8.67 -40.98
N LEU A 635 -47.48 9.37 -40.75
CA LEU A 635 -47.01 10.47 -41.60
C LEU A 635 -46.20 9.95 -42.79
N SER A 636 -46.49 10.47 -43.99
CA SER A 636 -45.78 10.13 -45.22
C SER A 636 -45.33 11.36 -46.02
N GLY A 637 -44.42 11.16 -46.98
CA GLY A 637 -43.96 12.20 -47.90
C GLY A 637 -43.44 13.48 -47.21
N LEU A 638 -43.92 14.64 -47.66
CA LEU A 638 -43.51 15.95 -47.15
C LEU A 638 -43.90 16.18 -45.67
N ALA A 639 -44.99 15.57 -45.19
CA ALA A 639 -45.41 15.69 -43.80
C ALA A 639 -44.41 15.01 -42.86
N ARG A 640 -43.92 13.82 -43.23
CA ARG A 640 -42.87 13.10 -42.51
C ARG A 640 -41.54 13.86 -42.53
N GLY A 641 -41.19 14.45 -43.67
CA GLY A 641 -39.99 15.30 -43.78
C GLY A 641 -40.03 16.51 -42.84
N LEU A 642 -41.17 17.19 -42.77
CA LEU A 642 -41.35 18.33 -41.87
C LEU A 642 -41.39 17.91 -40.39
N ALA A 643 -42.01 16.78 -40.06
CA ALA A 643 -42.00 16.19 -38.72
C ALA A 643 -40.58 15.83 -38.26
N TYR A 644 -39.77 15.25 -39.15
CA TYR A 644 -38.36 14.96 -38.89
C TYR A 644 -37.56 16.24 -38.61
N GLN A 645 -37.69 17.28 -39.44
CA GLN A 645 -37.03 18.57 -39.22
C GLN A 645 -37.45 19.25 -37.91
N LEU A 646 -38.74 19.17 -37.55
CA LEU A 646 -39.23 19.66 -36.26
C LEU A 646 -38.66 18.87 -35.09
N THR A 647 -38.52 17.55 -35.23
CA THR A 647 -37.96 16.68 -34.19
C THR A 647 -36.48 16.97 -33.97
N GLU A 648 -35.69 17.10 -35.05
CA GLU A 648 -34.28 17.51 -34.98
C GLU A 648 -34.09 18.89 -34.35
N ASN A 649 -35.03 19.81 -34.57
CA ASN A 649 -35.00 21.15 -33.99
C ASN A 649 -35.82 21.26 -32.69
N LEU A 650 -36.06 20.14 -32.01
CA LEU A 650 -36.68 20.09 -30.68
C LEU A 650 -38.05 20.80 -30.58
N GLY A 651 -38.82 20.69 -31.67
CA GLY A 651 -40.19 21.16 -31.77
C GLY A 651 -40.36 22.63 -32.15
N VAL A 652 -39.29 23.32 -32.57
CA VAL A 652 -39.35 24.70 -33.08
C VAL A 652 -38.53 24.87 -34.35
N LEU A 653 -39.16 25.33 -35.42
CA LEU A 653 -38.52 25.61 -36.70
C LEU A 653 -38.89 27.01 -37.20
N ARG A 654 -37.93 27.79 -37.69
CA ARG A 654 -38.23 29.05 -38.38
C ARG A 654 -39.00 28.76 -39.67
N ARG A 655 -40.13 29.42 -39.89
CA ARG A 655 -40.99 29.20 -41.07
C ARG A 655 -40.23 29.42 -42.38
N GLY A 656 -39.28 30.36 -42.39
CA GLY A 656 -38.43 30.63 -43.55
C GLY A 656 -37.57 29.43 -43.98
N ALA A 657 -37.13 28.58 -43.05
CA ALA A 657 -36.27 27.42 -43.35
C ALA A 657 -37.02 26.30 -44.09
N ALA A 658 -38.35 26.22 -43.96
CA ALA A 658 -39.19 25.21 -44.59
C ALA A 658 -40.24 25.82 -45.54
N SER A 659 -40.01 27.02 -46.08
CA SER A 659 -41.05 27.77 -46.82
C SER A 659 -41.61 27.04 -48.04
N GLU A 660 -40.76 26.36 -48.81
CA GLU A 660 -41.17 25.61 -50.01
C GLU A 660 -41.94 24.34 -49.65
N GLN A 661 -41.50 23.61 -48.61
CA GLN A 661 -42.22 22.45 -48.11
C GLN A 661 -43.61 22.85 -47.60
N ILE A 662 -43.72 23.92 -46.81
CA ILE A 662 -45.01 24.41 -46.29
C ILE A 662 -45.97 24.79 -47.43
N LYS A 663 -45.48 25.43 -48.49
CA LYS A 663 -46.31 25.78 -49.66
C LYS A 663 -46.82 24.53 -50.38
N ALA A 664 -45.99 23.50 -50.51
CA ALA A 664 -46.31 22.24 -51.17
C ALA A 664 -47.15 21.28 -50.31
N LEU A 665 -47.26 21.50 -48.99
CA LEU A 665 -48.13 20.71 -48.13
C LEU A 665 -49.62 20.98 -48.42
N ASP A 666 -50.36 19.91 -48.70
CA ASP A 666 -51.81 19.95 -48.84
C ASP A 666 -52.54 20.15 -47.50
N GLN A 667 -53.86 20.34 -47.55
CA GLN A 667 -54.65 20.62 -46.36
C GLN A 667 -54.79 19.40 -45.45
N ALA A 668 -54.79 18.18 -46.00
CA ALA A 668 -54.89 16.93 -45.26
C ALA A 668 -53.64 16.67 -44.41
N ALA A 669 -52.44 16.80 -45.00
CA ALA A 669 -51.16 16.70 -44.30
C ALA A 669 -51.03 17.75 -43.19
N ARG A 670 -51.50 18.99 -43.43
CA ARG A 670 -51.53 20.04 -42.40
C ARG A 670 -52.48 19.71 -41.26
N ALA A 671 -53.63 19.12 -41.55
CA ALA A 671 -54.57 18.68 -40.51
C ALA A 671 -53.96 17.55 -39.66
N GLN A 672 -53.29 16.59 -40.30
CA GLN A 672 -52.59 15.52 -39.61
C GLN A 672 -51.44 16.03 -38.73
N LEU A 673 -50.60 16.94 -39.22
CA LEU A 673 -49.54 17.54 -38.37
C LEU A 673 -50.10 18.33 -37.17
N ARG A 674 -51.31 18.92 -37.30
CA ARG A 674 -51.96 19.59 -36.16
C ARG A 674 -52.44 18.62 -35.08
N THR A 675 -52.73 17.35 -35.38
CA THR A 675 -53.11 16.37 -34.34
C THR A 675 -51.95 16.11 -33.37
N TYR A 676 -50.71 16.25 -33.84
CA TYR A 676 -49.48 16.22 -33.04
C TYR A 676 -49.20 17.54 -32.27
N GLY A 677 -50.12 18.51 -32.30
CA GLY A 677 -49.99 19.77 -31.57
C GLY A 677 -49.12 20.83 -32.25
N ILE A 678 -48.76 20.65 -33.53
CA ILE A 678 -47.97 21.61 -34.30
C ILE A 678 -48.83 22.83 -34.67
N ARG A 679 -48.30 24.04 -34.43
CA ARG A 679 -48.86 25.30 -34.89
C ARG A 679 -48.02 25.90 -36.01
N PHE A 680 -48.70 26.34 -37.06
CA PHE A 680 -48.09 27.04 -38.20
C PHE A 680 -48.24 28.55 -37.99
N GLY A 681 -47.30 29.16 -37.27
CA GLY A 681 -47.22 30.61 -37.08
C GLY A 681 -46.74 31.34 -38.33
N ALA A 682 -46.81 32.66 -38.30
CA ALA A 682 -46.29 33.54 -39.35
C ALA A 682 -44.76 33.48 -39.44
N PHE A 683 -44.05 33.36 -38.30
CA PHE A 683 -42.59 33.37 -38.26
C PHE A 683 -42.00 31.99 -37.89
N ASN A 684 -42.73 31.19 -37.10
CA ASN A 684 -42.25 29.89 -36.60
C ASN A 684 -43.31 28.79 -36.78
N ILE A 685 -42.84 27.58 -37.03
CA ILE A 685 -43.61 26.35 -36.84
C ILE A 685 -43.18 25.75 -35.51
N TYR A 686 -44.09 25.55 -34.58
CA TYR A 686 -43.73 25.16 -33.23
C TYR A 686 -44.82 24.36 -32.53
N ILE A 687 -44.46 23.67 -31.45
CA ILE A 687 -45.39 22.96 -30.58
C ILE A 687 -45.57 23.79 -29.28
N PRO A 688 -46.74 24.43 -29.04
CA PRO A 688 -46.93 25.32 -27.90
C PRO A 688 -46.72 24.66 -26.54
N ALA A 689 -47.04 23.37 -26.41
CA ALA A 689 -46.88 22.62 -25.17
C ALA A 689 -45.40 22.55 -24.71
N LEU A 690 -44.45 22.62 -25.64
CA LEU A 690 -43.01 22.56 -25.35
C LEU A 690 -42.44 23.88 -24.85
N LEU A 691 -43.17 25.00 -25.00
CA LEU A 691 -42.75 26.30 -24.47
C LEU A 691 -42.92 26.41 -22.95
N LYS A 692 -43.66 25.49 -22.32
CA LYS A 692 -43.84 25.44 -20.87
C LYS A 692 -42.47 25.29 -20.17
N PRO A 693 -42.28 25.86 -18.95
CA PRO A 693 -40.98 25.84 -18.26
C PRO A 693 -40.34 24.45 -18.20
N ALA A 694 -41.02 23.47 -17.59
CA ALA A 694 -40.51 22.11 -17.42
C ALA A 694 -40.13 21.40 -18.73
N ALA A 695 -40.84 21.66 -19.83
CA ALA A 695 -40.55 21.06 -21.13
C ALA A 695 -39.32 21.71 -21.77
N ALA A 696 -39.28 23.04 -21.84
CA ALA A 696 -38.15 23.73 -22.47
C ALA A 696 -36.85 23.67 -21.64
N ASP A 697 -36.92 23.54 -20.31
CA ASP A 697 -35.73 23.30 -19.49
C ASP A 697 -35.09 21.93 -19.81
N LEU A 698 -35.94 20.90 -19.97
CA LEU A 698 -35.51 19.58 -20.40
C LEU A 698 -34.98 19.58 -21.83
N LEU A 699 -35.65 20.29 -22.77
CA LEU A 699 -35.15 20.42 -24.14
C LEU A 699 -33.81 21.15 -24.22
N LEU A 700 -33.60 22.18 -23.40
CA LEU A 700 -32.32 22.88 -23.32
C LEU A 700 -31.19 21.96 -22.85
N LEU A 701 -31.46 21.13 -21.84
CA LEU A 701 -30.52 20.10 -21.38
C LEU A 701 -30.21 19.08 -22.49
N LEU A 702 -31.24 18.55 -23.17
CA LEU A 702 -31.03 17.58 -24.26
C LEU A 702 -30.26 18.19 -25.44
N TRP A 703 -30.58 19.45 -25.78
CA TRP A 703 -29.86 20.20 -26.79
C TRP A 703 -28.40 20.42 -26.42
N SER A 704 -28.13 20.83 -25.17
CA SER A 704 -26.77 21.11 -24.72
C SER A 704 -25.88 19.88 -24.78
N LEU A 705 -26.43 18.72 -24.39
CA LEU A 705 -25.74 17.43 -24.45
C LEU A 705 -25.47 16.97 -25.89
N HIS A 706 -26.39 17.22 -26.83
CA HIS A 706 -26.28 16.69 -28.19
C HIS A 706 -25.55 17.63 -29.16
N SER A 707 -25.97 18.90 -29.24
CA SER A 707 -25.47 19.88 -30.22
C SER A 707 -24.86 21.13 -29.59
N GLY A 708 -25.14 21.43 -28.32
CA GLY A 708 -24.56 22.60 -27.63
C GLY A 708 -23.04 22.52 -27.50
N ARG A 709 -22.48 21.30 -27.36
CA ARG A 709 -21.02 21.08 -27.31
C ARG A 709 -20.29 21.52 -28.58
N ASP A 710 -20.93 21.36 -29.75
CA ASP A 710 -20.37 21.82 -31.03
C ASP A 710 -20.27 23.36 -31.10
N HIS A 711 -20.95 24.03 -30.16
CA HIS A 711 -20.97 25.48 -29.98
C HIS A 711 -20.22 25.94 -28.72
N GLY A 712 -19.45 25.06 -28.05
CA GLY A 712 -18.71 25.39 -26.84
C GLY A 712 -19.56 25.57 -25.58
N LEU A 713 -20.83 25.13 -25.61
CA LEU A 713 -21.73 25.16 -24.47
C LEU A 713 -21.89 23.73 -23.90
N ASP A 714 -21.61 23.56 -22.60
CA ASP A 714 -21.85 22.30 -21.90
C ASP A 714 -22.96 22.48 -20.85
N ALA A 715 -23.53 21.37 -20.36
CA ALA A 715 -24.66 21.38 -19.44
C ALA A 715 -24.38 22.12 -18.11
N GLU A 716 -23.12 22.28 -17.72
CA GLU A 716 -22.70 23.03 -16.52
C GLU A 716 -22.52 24.54 -16.78
N ALA A 717 -22.36 24.95 -18.05
CA ALA A 717 -22.11 26.34 -18.47
C ALA A 717 -23.31 26.95 -19.23
N LEU A 718 -24.48 26.34 -19.13
CA LEU A 718 -25.69 26.85 -19.78
C LEU A 718 -26.12 28.18 -19.16
N PRO A 719 -26.41 29.21 -19.98
CA PRO A 719 -27.07 30.41 -19.50
C PRO A 719 -28.40 30.06 -18.84
N ALA A 720 -28.76 30.79 -17.79
CA ALA A 720 -30.06 30.63 -17.16
C ALA A 720 -31.17 30.99 -18.15
N ARG A 721 -32.21 30.17 -18.22
CA ARG A 721 -33.40 30.48 -19.00
C ARG A 721 -34.08 31.74 -18.43
N PRO A 722 -34.64 32.61 -19.28
CA PRO A 722 -35.49 33.71 -18.81
C PRO A 722 -36.58 33.25 -17.85
N GLN A 723 -36.81 34.04 -16.79
CA GLN A 723 -37.82 33.75 -15.77
C GLN A 723 -39.22 33.60 -16.36
N GLN A 724 -40.02 32.74 -15.72
CA GLN A 724 -41.42 32.53 -16.09
C GLN A 724 -42.19 33.86 -16.01
N GLY A 725 -43.00 34.15 -17.03
CA GLY A 725 -43.81 35.36 -17.12
C GLY A 725 -43.22 36.45 -18.01
N LEU A 726 -41.90 36.45 -18.25
CA LEU A 726 -41.28 37.38 -19.20
C LEU A 726 -41.69 37.03 -20.64
N THR A 727 -42.13 38.05 -21.39
CA THR A 727 -42.57 37.96 -22.79
C THR A 727 -41.42 38.23 -23.77
N SER A 728 -40.44 39.02 -23.36
CA SER A 728 -39.19 39.22 -24.09
C SER A 728 -38.04 39.59 -23.14
N VAL A 729 -36.81 39.35 -23.58
CA VAL A 729 -35.57 39.74 -22.88
C VAL A 729 -34.55 40.30 -23.89
N GLU A 730 -33.50 40.95 -23.42
CA GLU A 730 -32.38 41.34 -24.27
C GLU A 730 -31.65 40.08 -24.79
N ALA A 731 -31.39 40.01 -26.10
CA ALA A 731 -30.87 38.79 -26.71
C ALA A 731 -29.38 38.52 -26.39
N GLY A 732 -28.62 39.56 -26.00
CA GLY A 732 -27.17 39.49 -25.77
C GLY A 732 -26.37 39.08 -27.01
N THR A 733 -25.19 39.66 -27.24
CA THR A 733 -24.35 39.30 -28.41
C THR A 733 -23.57 38.00 -28.24
N HIS A 734 -23.49 37.48 -27.02
CA HIS A 734 -22.69 36.32 -26.63
C HIS A 734 -23.49 35.00 -26.57
N ILE A 735 -24.83 35.06 -26.66
CA ILE A 735 -25.71 33.88 -26.63
C ILE A 735 -26.14 33.54 -28.06
N LEU A 736 -25.88 32.30 -28.47
CA LEU A 736 -26.16 31.86 -29.83
C LEU A 736 -27.65 31.69 -30.11
N GLU A 737 -28.08 31.95 -31.34
CA GLU A 737 -29.48 31.83 -31.76
C GLU A 737 -30.14 30.47 -31.47
N PRO A 738 -29.45 29.31 -31.65
CA PRO A 738 -30.05 28.01 -31.36
C PRO A 738 -30.47 27.84 -29.89
N TYR A 739 -29.74 28.45 -28.94
CA TYR A 739 -30.14 28.44 -27.53
C TYR A 739 -31.49 29.11 -27.35
N TRP A 740 -31.65 30.32 -27.90
CA TRP A 740 -32.90 31.07 -27.79
C TRP A 740 -34.08 30.29 -28.39
N ARG A 741 -33.85 29.64 -29.54
CA ARG A 741 -34.86 28.83 -30.22
C ARG A 741 -35.35 27.68 -29.35
N VAL A 742 -34.43 26.91 -28.76
CA VAL A 742 -34.76 25.77 -27.88
C VAL A 742 -35.37 26.24 -26.56
N ALA A 743 -34.93 27.38 -26.04
CA ALA A 743 -35.52 28.03 -24.86
C ALA A 743 -36.96 28.54 -25.10
N GLY A 744 -37.45 28.52 -26.34
CA GLY A 744 -38.79 28.95 -26.71
C GLY A 744 -38.90 30.44 -27.10
N PHE A 745 -37.78 31.06 -27.47
CA PHE A 745 -37.68 32.47 -27.86
C PHE A 745 -37.20 32.62 -29.30
N HIS A 746 -37.60 33.71 -29.93
CA HIS A 746 -37.21 34.11 -31.26
C HIS A 746 -36.46 35.44 -31.17
N VAL A 747 -35.21 35.47 -31.65
CA VAL A 747 -34.40 36.69 -31.68
C VAL A 747 -34.93 37.62 -32.78
N ALA A 748 -35.47 38.77 -32.38
CA ALA A 748 -36.00 39.82 -33.24
C ALA A 748 -35.35 41.16 -32.88
N GLY A 749 -34.34 41.55 -33.66
CA GLY A 749 -33.57 42.78 -33.40
C GLY A 749 -32.68 42.60 -32.18
N SER A 750 -32.74 43.53 -31.23
CA SER A 750 -31.98 43.48 -29.97
C SER A 750 -32.61 42.58 -28.89
N ARG A 751 -33.82 42.05 -29.12
CA ARG A 751 -34.56 41.29 -28.11
C ARG A 751 -34.85 39.86 -28.56
N ALA A 752 -34.91 38.94 -27.60
CA ALA A 752 -35.44 37.59 -27.75
C ALA A 752 -36.89 37.59 -27.23
N VAL A 753 -37.86 37.34 -28.11
CA VAL A 753 -39.30 37.38 -27.81
C VAL A 753 -39.85 35.96 -27.74
N ARG A 754 -40.68 35.65 -26.74
CA ARG A 754 -41.28 34.32 -26.61
C ARG A 754 -42.13 33.98 -27.83
N ILE A 755 -41.96 32.78 -28.37
CA ILE A 755 -42.50 32.43 -29.70
C ILE A 755 -44.02 32.58 -29.79
N ASP A 756 -44.76 32.11 -28.79
CA ASP A 756 -46.22 32.25 -28.72
C ASP A 756 -46.68 33.71 -28.71
N MET A 757 -45.97 34.58 -27.99
CA MET A 757 -46.26 36.01 -27.93
C MET A 757 -45.90 36.73 -29.23
N LEU A 758 -44.82 36.31 -29.89
CA LEU A 758 -44.45 36.82 -31.20
C LEU A 758 -45.50 36.48 -32.27
N GLU A 759 -46.02 35.24 -32.26
CA GLU A 759 -47.08 34.85 -33.18
C GLU A 759 -48.40 35.56 -32.86
N ARG A 760 -48.72 35.77 -31.58
CA ARG A 760 -49.88 36.58 -31.15
C ARG A 760 -49.76 38.04 -31.63
N LEU A 761 -48.57 38.64 -31.51
CA LEU A 761 -48.30 39.97 -32.05
C LEU A 761 -48.53 40.00 -33.56
N SER A 762 -48.06 38.97 -34.28
CA SER A 762 -48.28 38.84 -35.71
C SER A 762 -49.76 38.80 -36.08
N ASP A 763 -50.57 38.01 -35.37
CA ASP A 763 -52.01 37.90 -35.61
C ASP A 763 -52.72 39.25 -35.38
N LEU A 764 -52.35 39.97 -34.31
CA LEU A 764 -52.88 41.31 -34.01
C LEU A 764 -52.51 42.35 -35.07
N ILE A 765 -51.28 42.28 -35.60
CA ILE A 765 -50.83 43.14 -36.70
C ILE A 765 -51.55 42.77 -38.00
N ARG A 766 -51.71 41.47 -38.28
CA ARG A 766 -52.36 40.97 -39.49
C ARG A 766 -53.82 41.39 -39.56
N ALA A 767 -54.55 41.32 -38.45
CA ALA A 767 -55.94 41.79 -38.36
C ALA A 767 -56.06 43.29 -38.74
N ARG A 768 -55.08 44.11 -38.34
CA ARG A 768 -55.03 45.55 -38.65
C ARG A 768 -54.66 45.84 -40.11
N ILE A 769 -53.73 45.07 -40.66
CA ILE A 769 -53.30 45.22 -42.07
C ILE A 769 -54.36 44.69 -43.04
N ALA A 770 -55.05 43.61 -42.68
CA ALA A 770 -56.11 43.02 -43.50
C ALA A 770 -57.39 43.89 -43.51
N PHE A 771 -57.59 44.71 -42.48
CA PHE A 771 -58.73 45.60 -42.40
C PHE A 771 -58.69 46.66 -43.52
N ARG A 772 -59.75 46.67 -44.32
CA ARG A 772 -60.02 47.70 -45.34
C ARG A 772 -61.25 48.48 -44.89
N MET A 773 -61.20 49.80 -44.97
CA MET A 773 -62.39 50.62 -44.72
C MET A 773 -63.36 50.43 -45.89
N ALA A 774 -64.41 49.64 -45.68
CA ALA A 774 -65.56 49.57 -46.58
C ALA A 774 -66.73 50.35 -45.94
N GLU A 775 -67.53 51.02 -46.76
CA GLU A 775 -68.73 51.73 -46.30
C GLU A 775 -69.73 50.71 -45.70
N GLY A 776 -69.93 50.78 -44.37
CA GLY A 776 -70.93 49.98 -43.66
C GLY A 776 -70.37 48.81 -42.83
N SER A 777 -70.14 49.09 -41.53
CA SER A 777 -70.06 48.14 -40.41
C SER A 777 -68.89 47.13 -40.34
N ALA A 778 -67.79 47.58 -39.74
CA ALA A 778 -67.10 46.85 -38.65
C ALA A 778 -66.36 47.88 -37.78
N THR A 779 -66.40 47.76 -36.46
CA THR A 779 -65.56 48.58 -35.57
C THR A 779 -64.09 48.32 -35.90
N ALA A 780 -63.39 49.34 -36.39
CA ALA A 780 -62.00 49.23 -36.81
C ALA A 780 -61.12 48.81 -35.63
N PRO A 781 -60.21 47.82 -35.80
CA PRO A 781 -59.23 47.50 -34.77
C PRO A 781 -58.38 48.74 -34.44
N THR A 782 -58.20 49.04 -33.15
CA THR A 782 -57.43 50.19 -32.69
C THR A 782 -56.04 50.21 -33.31
N GLY A 783 -55.72 51.26 -34.05
CA GLY A 783 -54.44 51.41 -34.77
C GLY A 783 -54.42 50.91 -36.23
N ALA A 784 -55.52 50.43 -36.81
CA ALA A 784 -55.60 50.13 -38.25
C ALA A 784 -55.66 51.43 -39.09
N THR A 785 -54.96 51.50 -40.22
CA THR A 785 -55.01 52.67 -41.13
C THR A 785 -55.97 52.49 -42.32
N GLY A 786 -56.50 51.28 -42.54
CA GLY A 786 -57.41 50.95 -43.66
C GLY A 786 -56.73 50.80 -45.03
N ASP A 787 -55.50 51.31 -45.18
CA ASP A 787 -54.70 51.24 -46.41
C ASP A 787 -53.61 50.14 -46.37
N GLY A 788 -53.65 49.25 -45.38
CA GLY A 788 -52.71 48.13 -45.24
C GLY A 788 -51.47 48.46 -44.41
N GLY A 789 -51.50 49.58 -43.68
CA GLY A 789 -50.57 49.89 -42.59
C GLY A 789 -51.23 49.75 -41.22
N PHE A 790 -50.43 49.97 -40.17
CA PHE A 790 -50.91 50.06 -38.80
C PHE A 790 -50.08 51.04 -37.98
N ARG A 791 -50.69 51.60 -36.93
CA ARG A 791 -50.02 52.42 -35.90
C ARG A 791 -49.70 51.57 -34.69
N VAL A 792 -48.59 51.87 -34.03
CA VAL A 792 -48.22 51.21 -32.77
C VAL A 792 -49.16 51.71 -31.67
N VAL A 793 -49.89 50.79 -31.04
CA VAL A 793 -50.79 51.07 -29.92
C VAL A 793 -50.29 50.37 -28.65
N PRO A 794 -50.64 50.84 -27.45
CA PRO A 794 -50.19 50.24 -26.19
C PRO A 794 -50.42 48.73 -26.09
N GLU A 795 -51.52 48.24 -26.67
CA GLU A 795 -51.84 46.80 -26.76
C GLU A 795 -50.72 45.99 -27.43
N LEU A 796 -50.14 46.47 -28.53
CA LEU A 796 -49.09 45.76 -29.27
C LEU A 796 -47.76 45.71 -28.50
N MET A 797 -47.42 46.80 -27.80
CA MET A 797 -46.22 46.87 -26.96
C MET A 797 -46.36 45.97 -25.72
N SER A 798 -47.56 45.91 -25.13
CA SER A 798 -47.86 45.07 -23.96
C SER A 798 -47.67 43.57 -24.24
N VAL A 799 -47.98 43.09 -25.45
CA VAL A 799 -47.84 41.66 -25.80
C VAL A 799 -46.40 41.16 -25.73
N VAL A 800 -45.43 42.00 -26.07
CA VAL A 800 -44.00 41.65 -26.04
C VAL A 800 -43.28 42.24 -24.82
N GLY A 801 -43.90 43.16 -24.09
CA GLY A 801 -43.37 43.72 -22.85
C GLY A 801 -42.21 44.69 -23.05
N CYS A 802 -42.18 45.41 -24.18
CA CYS A 802 -41.19 46.45 -24.47
C CYS A 802 -41.80 47.61 -25.27
N SER A 803 -41.20 48.79 -25.18
CA SER A 803 -41.69 50.03 -25.82
C SER A 803 -40.57 50.77 -26.57
N GLY A 804 -40.93 51.84 -27.28
CA GLY A 804 -39.96 52.74 -27.93
C GLY A 804 -39.14 52.07 -29.03
N GLU A 805 -37.84 52.39 -29.09
CA GLU A 805 -36.93 51.91 -30.14
C GLU A 805 -36.68 50.39 -30.09
N GLU A 806 -36.82 49.76 -28.92
CA GLU A 806 -36.74 48.29 -28.81
C GLU A 806 -37.89 47.59 -29.55
N PHE A 807 -39.11 48.10 -29.40
CA PHE A 807 -40.27 47.58 -30.12
C PHE A 807 -40.15 47.85 -31.63
N ALA A 808 -39.63 49.03 -32.01
CA ALA A 808 -39.34 49.35 -33.41
C ALA A 808 -38.27 48.40 -34.00
N SER A 809 -37.26 48.01 -33.22
CA SER A 809 -36.24 47.03 -33.59
C SER A 809 -36.85 45.66 -33.90
N ILE A 810 -37.78 45.18 -33.06
CA ILE A 810 -38.54 43.95 -33.30
C ILE A 810 -39.31 44.05 -34.61
N LEU A 811 -40.09 45.11 -34.83
CA LEU A 811 -40.89 45.27 -36.06
C LEU A 811 -40.02 45.30 -37.33
N LYS A 812 -38.87 45.99 -37.28
CA LYS A 812 -37.90 45.99 -38.39
C LYS A 812 -37.36 44.59 -38.67
N ALA A 813 -37.00 43.83 -37.63
CA ALA A 813 -36.50 42.47 -37.75
C ALA A 813 -37.54 41.48 -38.32
N LEU A 814 -38.84 41.72 -38.02
CA LEU A 814 -39.96 40.97 -38.59
C LEU A 814 -40.32 41.38 -40.03
N GLY A 815 -39.62 42.37 -40.60
CA GLY A 815 -39.77 42.79 -41.99
C GLY A 815 -40.75 43.95 -42.22
N PHE A 816 -41.18 44.66 -41.16
CA PHE A 816 -41.97 45.88 -41.28
C PHE A 816 -41.08 47.11 -41.46
N ARG A 817 -41.59 48.13 -42.15
CA ARG A 817 -40.90 49.40 -42.37
C ARG A 817 -41.69 50.55 -41.75
N ARG A 818 -40.98 51.48 -41.11
CA ARG A 818 -41.52 52.71 -40.53
C ARG A 818 -41.64 53.77 -41.63
N GLU A 819 -42.83 54.33 -41.78
CA GLU A 819 -43.15 55.45 -42.68
C GLU A 819 -43.63 56.63 -41.83
N ARG A 820 -42.98 57.80 -41.96
CA ARG A 820 -43.39 59.02 -41.28
C ARG A 820 -44.35 59.79 -42.18
N ARG A 821 -45.59 60.00 -41.72
CA ARG A 821 -46.61 60.77 -42.43
C ARG A 821 -46.90 62.06 -41.67
N ARG A 822 -46.94 63.20 -42.34
CA ARG A 822 -47.27 64.49 -41.70
C ARG A 822 -48.75 64.51 -41.30
N LEU A 823 -49.07 64.86 -40.05
CA LEU A 823 -50.45 65.03 -39.59
C LEU A 823 -51.04 66.29 -40.21
N ALA A 824 -52.24 66.20 -40.78
CA ALA A 824 -53.03 67.38 -41.14
C ALA A 824 -53.69 67.91 -39.87
N LEU A 825 -53.41 69.17 -39.51
CA LEU A 825 -54.05 69.85 -38.38
C LEU A 825 -55.55 69.97 -38.61
N ALA A 826 -56.37 69.41 -37.71
CA ALA A 826 -57.81 69.63 -37.69
C ALA A 826 -58.13 71.02 -37.08
N PRO A 827 -59.18 71.73 -37.55
CA PRO A 827 -59.51 73.08 -37.08
C PRO A 827 -60.03 73.08 -35.63
N ALA A 828 -59.59 74.09 -34.86
CA ALA A 828 -59.91 74.26 -33.45
C ALA A 828 -61.40 74.62 -33.23
N ALA A 829 -62.07 73.89 -32.33
CA ALA A 829 -63.34 74.28 -31.73
C ALA A 829 -63.10 74.65 -30.26
N GLN A 830 -63.63 75.81 -29.87
CA GLN A 830 -63.37 76.57 -28.65
C GLN A 830 -63.92 75.89 -27.38
N LEU A 831 -63.13 75.91 -26.30
CA LEU A 831 -63.56 75.67 -24.93
C LEU A 831 -63.66 77.03 -24.22
N GLU A 832 -64.84 77.35 -23.70
CA GLU A 832 -65.06 78.49 -22.81
C GLU A 832 -64.42 78.25 -21.44
N ALA A 833 -63.85 79.32 -20.89
CA ALA A 833 -63.14 79.38 -19.62
C ALA A 833 -64.08 79.72 -18.45
N THR A 834 -63.66 79.39 -17.23
CA THR A 834 -63.95 80.23 -16.07
C THR A 834 -62.75 80.23 -15.11
N PRO A 835 -62.26 81.41 -14.67
CA PRO A 835 -61.03 81.58 -13.88
C PRO A 835 -61.30 81.93 -12.40
N THR A 836 -60.26 81.87 -11.56
CA THR A 836 -59.85 82.84 -10.49
C THR A 836 -58.75 82.18 -9.64
N GLY A 837 -57.63 82.79 -9.24
CA GLY A 837 -57.06 84.12 -9.44
C GLY A 837 -55.77 84.26 -8.60
N ALA A 838 -54.73 84.90 -9.19
CA ALA A 838 -53.58 85.68 -8.68
C ALA A 838 -52.81 85.25 -7.39
N VAL A 839 -51.46 85.35 -7.27
CA VAL A 839 -50.60 86.54 -7.42
C VAL A 839 -49.11 86.13 -7.65
N GLU A 840 -48.47 86.76 -8.65
CA GLU A 840 -47.09 87.31 -8.83
C GLU A 840 -45.86 86.69 -8.09
N ALA A 841 -44.61 86.69 -8.59
CA ALA A 841 -43.95 87.25 -9.78
C ALA A 841 -42.57 86.58 -9.95
N GLY A 842 -42.05 86.55 -11.19
CA GLY A 842 -40.65 86.20 -11.47
C GLY A 842 -40.44 85.58 -12.86
N GLN A 843 -40.63 86.36 -13.92
CA GLN A 843 -40.27 86.00 -15.31
C GLN A 843 -39.46 87.14 -15.92
N GLU A 844 -38.34 86.79 -16.58
CA GLU A 844 -37.93 87.32 -17.89
C GLU A 844 -36.72 86.51 -18.46
N PRO A 845 -36.41 86.55 -19.77
CA PRO A 845 -37.06 85.70 -20.78
C PRO A 845 -36.05 84.93 -21.66
N GLY A 846 -36.50 83.94 -22.44
CA GLY A 846 -35.72 83.51 -23.59
C GLY A 846 -36.00 82.11 -24.15
N SER A 847 -36.91 82.06 -25.13
CA SER A 847 -36.74 81.43 -26.45
C SER A 847 -38.02 80.71 -26.89
N LYS A 848 -38.53 81.12 -28.05
CA LYS A 848 -39.60 80.44 -28.79
C LYS A 848 -39.05 79.08 -29.25
N GLU A 849 -39.49 77.99 -28.63
CA GLU A 849 -39.30 76.67 -29.23
C GLU A 849 -40.22 76.52 -30.46
N PRO A 850 -39.72 75.92 -31.57
CA PRO A 850 -40.52 75.74 -32.78
C PRO A 850 -41.67 74.78 -32.49
N GLN A 851 -42.86 75.07 -33.02
CA GLN A 851 -43.93 74.07 -33.11
C GLN A 851 -43.39 72.87 -33.91
N GLU A 852 -43.06 71.77 -33.24
CA GLU A 852 -42.67 70.52 -33.89
C GLU A 852 -43.78 70.10 -34.86
N GLU A 853 -43.43 69.95 -36.14
CA GLU A 853 -44.34 69.35 -37.13
C GLU A 853 -44.75 67.96 -36.63
N ALA A 854 -46.02 67.79 -36.25
CA ALA A 854 -46.49 66.50 -35.75
C ALA A 854 -46.51 65.47 -36.89
N PHE A 855 -45.69 64.42 -36.77
CA PHE A 855 -45.69 63.27 -37.67
C PHE A 855 -46.42 62.09 -37.05
N ASP A 856 -47.27 61.42 -37.83
CA ASP A 856 -47.86 60.12 -37.54
C ASP A 856 -46.92 59.01 -38.02
N GLU A 857 -46.60 58.05 -37.14
CA GLU A 857 -45.74 56.91 -37.48
C GLU A 857 -46.59 55.70 -37.89
N VAL A 858 -46.56 55.38 -39.19
CA VAL A 858 -47.28 54.24 -39.76
C VAL A 858 -46.30 53.13 -40.15
N TRP A 859 -46.61 51.90 -39.78
CA TRP A 859 -45.83 50.72 -40.11
C TRP A 859 -46.49 49.90 -41.21
N ARG A 860 -45.70 49.43 -42.18
CA ARG A 860 -46.18 48.60 -43.30
C ARG A 860 -45.30 47.37 -43.52
N PRO A 861 -45.84 46.27 -44.09
CA PRO A 861 -45.01 45.18 -44.58
C PRO A 861 -43.99 45.70 -45.59
N GLY A 862 -42.72 45.36 -45.42
CA GLY A 862 -41.71 45.67 -46.43
C GLY A 862 -42.00 44.92 -47.73
N LYS A 863 -41.77 45.56 -48.90
CA LYS A 863 -41.81 44.86 -50.20
C LYS A 863 -40.86 43.67 -50.13
N ARG A 864 -41.40 42.46 -50.27
CA ARG A 864 -40.65 41.20 -50.38
C ARG A 864 -39.78 41.32 -51.62
N LYS A 865 -38.47 41.55 -51.47
CA LYS A 865 -37.55 41.30 -52.58
C LYS A 865 -37.62 39.79 -52.79
N GLU A 866 -38.17 39.37 -53.92
CA GLU A 866 -37.87 38.04 -54.45
C GLU A 866 -36.36 37.90 -54.42
N ALA A 867 -35.87 36.92 -53.66
CA ALA A 867 -34.46 36.62 -53.61
C ALA A 867 -34.05 36.27 -55.04
N ARG A 868 -33.33 37.19 -55.70
CA ARG A 868 -32.52 36.85 -56.85
C ARG A 868 -31.60 35.72 -56.38
N HIS A 869 -31.77 34.58 -57.04
CA HIS A 869 -30.86 33.45 -56.99
C HIS A 869 -29.46 33.98 -57.32
N ASP A 870 -28.60 34.13 -56.32
CA ASP A 870 -27.18 34.35 -56.56
C ASP A 870 -26.53 32.97 -56.72
N THR A 871 -26.73 32.41 -57.92
CA THR A 871 -25.96 31.28 -58.42
C THR A 871 -24.55 31.77 -58.76
N ARG A 872 -23.65 31.75 -57.78
CA ARG A 872 -22.21 31.58 -58.02
C ARG A 872 -21.67 30.46 -57.12
N ALA A 873 -22.13 29.25 -57.42
CA ALA A 873 -21.34 28.06 -57.19
C ALA A 873 -20.34 27.92 -58.36
N SER A 874 -19.08 28.31 -58.14
CA SER A 874 -17.98 27.81 -58.97
C SER A 874 -17.46 26.53 -58.34
N HIS A 875 -18.09 25.41 -58.72
CA HIS A 875 -17.49 24.09 -58.63
C HIS A 875 -16.78 23.80 -59.96
N LYS A 876 -15.48 23.50 -59.90
CA LYS A 876 -14.85 22.49 -60.75
C LYS A 876 -13.50 22.09 -60.16
N PRO A 877 -13.00 20.88 -60.43
CA PRO A 877 -13.05 19.80 -59.46
C PRO A 877 -11.65 19.22 -59.20
N ARG A 878 -11.51 18.39 -58.16
CA ARG A 878 -10.42 17.41 -58.11
C ARG A 878 -10.83 16.17 -58.89
N ARG A 879 -10.05 15.76 -59.89
CA ARG A 879 -9.69 14.34 -60.12
C ARG A 879 -8.55 14.15 -61.14
N GLU A 880 -7.60 13.32 -60.69
CA GLU A 880 -6.85 12.27 -61.43
C GLU A 880 -5.72 12.61 -62.42
N GLY A 881 -4.68 11.77 -62.36
CA GLY A 881 -3.63 11.59 -63.37
C GLY A 881 -2.21 11.90 -62.86
N GLN A 882 -1.56 11.03 -62.10
CA GLN A 882 -0.54 10.07 -62.60
C GLN A 882 0.50 10.67 -63.57
N ALA A 883 1.77 10.76 -63.14
CA ALA A 883 2.88 10.01 -63.75
C ALA A 883 4.25 10.32 -63.09
N ARG A 884 4.87 9.24 -62.57
CA ARG A 884 6.30 8.86 -62.65
C ARG A 884 7.41 9.84 -62.19
N ALA A 885 7.98 9.52 -61.03
CA ALA A 885 9.36 9.03 -60.79
C ALA A 885 10.46 9.39 -61.84
N PRO A 886 11.72 9.67 -61.43
CA PRO A 886 12.48 8.69 -60.62
C PRO A 886 13.52 9.20 -59.59
N ARG A 887 13.79 8.30 -58.64
CA ARG A 887 15.08 7.87 -58.05
C ARG A 887 16.01 8.88 -57.33
N ARG A 888 16.36 8.45 -56.10
CA ARG A 888 17.69 8.36 -55.43
C ARG A 888 18.60 9.59 -55.58
N GLU A 889 19.14 10.17 -54.51
CA GLU A 889 20.18 9.55 -53.69
C GLU A 889 20.52 10.36 -52.41
N ARG A 890 20.96 9.62 -51.40
CA ARG A 890 21.76 9.94 -50.20
C ARG A 890 22.35 11.37 -50.06
N GLN A 891 22.31 11.92 -48.84
CA GLN A 891 23.44 12.04 -47.89
C GLN A 891 23.11 12.96 -46.70
N ARG A 892 23.59 12.56 -45.50
CA ARG A 892 23.73 13.34 -44.25
C ARG A 892 24.79 14.46 -44.43
N PRO A 893 24.90 15.54 -43.60
CA PRO A 893 25.06 15.45 -42.14
C PRO A 893 24.55 16.62 -41.26
N LEU A 894 24.78 16.44 -39.95
CA LEU A 894 24.49 17.33 -38.81
C LEU A 894 25.15 18.71 -38.88
N ALA A 895 24.49 19.74 -38.32
CA ALA A 895 24.97 20.60 -37.21
C ALA A 895 24.15 21.90 -37.06
N HIS A 896 24.18 22.46 -35.85
CA HIS A 896 23.70 23.79 -35.41
C HIS A 896 22.21 24.01 -35.20
N HIS A 897 21.77 23.86 -33.94
CA HIS A 897 21.20 24.97 -33.17
C HIS A 897 21.02 24.55 -31.70
N ALA A 898 22.06 24.75 -30.91
CA ALA A 898 21.99 24.81 -29.45
C ALA A 898 22.55 26.18 -29.06
N GLU A 899 21.65 27.11 -28.73
CA GLU A 899 21.85 28.32 -27.92
C GLU A 899 20.70 29.28 -28.22
N ARG A 900 19.58 29.13 -27.50
CA ARG A 900 18.65 30.25 -27.19
C ARG A 900 17.52 29.94 -26.22
N GLU A 901 17.37 28.73 -25.72
CA GLU A 901 16.32 28.41 -24.74
C GLU A 901 16.88 28.03 -23.36
N ARG A 902 17.50 29.00 -22.68
CA ARG A 902 17.89 28.86 -21.27
C ARG A 902 17.58 30.07 -20.38
N LYS A 903 16.53 30.85 -20.70
CA LYS A 903 16.15 31.98 -19.84
C LYS A 903 14.71 32.07 -19.33
N ASN A 904 13.74 31.26 -19.76
CA ASN A 904 12.34 31.44 -19.35
C ASN A 904 11.67 30.19 -18.74
N ALA A 905 12.33 29.48 -17.82
CA ALA A 905 11.72 28.35 -17.11
C ALA A 905 12.09 28.30 -15.62
N ALA A 906 11.99 29.43 -14.92
CA ALA A 906 12.27 29.52 -13.49
C ALA A 906 11.14 30.09 -12.62
N GLU A 907 9.94 30.37 -13.16
CA GLU A 907 8.89 31.07 -12.38
C GLU A 907 7.68 30.24 -11.94
N HIS A 908 7.55 28.96 -12.31
CA HIS A 908 6.39 28.15 -11.90
C HIS A 908 6.78 26.79 -11.30
N SER A 909 7.65 26.81 -10.28
CA SER A 909 7.92 25.63 -9.44
C SER A 909 7.06 25.67 -8.16
N PRO A 910 6.39 24.56 -7.77
CA PRO A 910 5.54 24.49 -6.58
C PRO A 910 6.31 24.57 -5.24
N PHE A 911 7.63 24.82 -5.26
CA PHE A 911 8.48 24.93 -4.07
C PHE A 911 8.86 26.37 -3.67
N ALA A 912 8.35 27.39 -4.39
CA ALA A 912 8.66 28.81 -4.10
C ALA A 912 8.22 29.27 -2.69
N ALA A 913 7.17 28.66 -2.12
CA ALA A 913 6.68 28.98 -0.78
C ALA A 913 7.61 28.49 0.35
N LEU A 914 8.38 27.41 0.11
CA LEU A 914 9.29 26.82 1.10
C LEU A 914 10.62 27.59 1.21
N GLU A 915 11.07 28.20 0.11
CA GLU A 915 12.27 29.06 0.09
C GLU A 915 12.02 30.42 0.78
N ALA A 916 10.80 30.96 0.67
CA ALA A 916 10.40 32.18 1.38
C ALA A 916 10.34 31.98 2.91
N LEU A 917 9.85 30.81 3.36
CA LEU A 917 9.80 30.46 4.78
C LEU A 917 11.22 30.30 5.38
N ARG A 918 12.12 29.67 4.62
CA ARG A 918 13.52 29.45 5.02
C ARG A 918 14.33 30.75 5.13
N ARG A 919 14.01 31.76 4.30
CA ARG A 919 14.60 33.11 4.40
C ARG A 919 14.06 33.92 5.58
N SER A 920 12.78 33.71 5.97
CA SER A 920 12.18 34.41 7.12
C SER A 920 12.65 33.91 8.49
N LEU A 921 13.12 32.66 8.57
CA LEU A 921 13.62 32.04 9.80
C LEU A 921 15.11 32.33 10.07
N ALA A 922 15.85 32.80 9.06
CA ALA A 922 17.27 33.13 9.19
C ALA A 922 17.55 34.54 9.76
N THR A 923 16.52 35.38 9.93
CA THR A 923 16.64 36.78 10.38
C THR A 923 16.24 37.02 11.84
N ARG A 924 16.04 35.97 12.65
CA ARG A 924 15.79 36.10 14.10
C ARG A 924 16.91 35.45 14.92
N GLN A 925 17.99 36.20 15.14
CA GLN A 925 18.84 36.02 16.31
C GLN A 925 18.31 36.94 17.43
N PRO A 926 18.18 36.46 18.68
CA PRO A 926 18.03 37.35 19.82
C PRO A 926 19.42 37.83 20.28
N GLU A 927 19.59 39.15 20.36
CA GLU A 927 20.63 39.80 21.16
C GLU A 927 20.44 39.46 22.64
N GLY A 928 21.56 39.33 23.36
CA GLY A 928 21.63 38.69 24.66
C GLY A 928 21.17 39.51 25.87
N SER A 929 20.97 38.77 26.96
CA SER A 929 21.29 39.10 28.36
C SER A 929 21.34 37.79 29.14
#